data_AF-A0A9D6Q6P6-F1
#
_entry.id   AF-A0A9D6Q6P6-F1
#
_cell.length_a   1.000
_cell.length_b   1.000
_cell.length_c   1.000
_cell.angle_alpha   90.00
_cell.angle_beta   90.00
_cell.angle_gamma   90.00
#
_symmetry.space_group_name_H-M   'P 1'
#
loop_
_entity.id
_entity.type
_entity.pdbx_description
1 polymer ?
#
loop_
_entity_poly.entity_id
_entity_poly.type
_entity_poly.pdbx_seq_one_letter_code
_entity_poly.pdbx_strand_id
1 'polypeptide(L)'
;MIQLRVALIALTLALGTPLLAHGASAPYLVKDINPQPSGIGVADTGAVGDTVFFAGNDGVHGVELWKSDGTAQGTVLVKDINPNGESRPSGFINVNGTLFFSATVDATHVGLWKSDGTSNGTVLVKTIIPNSLTNVNGVLYFSGSDGVSGNELWKSDGTEAGTVLVKDIVPGGLGSFPSGLVNVGGALLFVARVGTGFGLWKSDGTDAGTVLLQSFPPNLLRVGPSGLSAAGNLLFFQTLGANGSTFDLWVSDGTTGGTNAIANFPLFPIAYGAGAVGSTFFFSAAVDQTTSGLWKSDGTTTGTVVVKSFAQSPFAFTDVNGTLFFAAFSATGSDLWKSDGTEAGTIPLTNHGSIQSSAAGSFSKLGSTVFFVNSDSTHGTELWKSDGTVNGTVLVKDIYPGAANSNPSNLIVANGRLFFAATDPLSATELWTSDGTDAGTHLVKDVYPGTADSIPDSLTNFAGKLFFSARNAGDASQRVPEYDLWTSDGSDAGTMQVKDIQPPNTSPPAGLTVFNGALFFSAIEFTHGRELWKSDGTEAGTTLVKDIRPGTVDSAPISFTIAGGWLFFYANDQVHGYELWKTDGTTDGTVLVKDIHPGSSGSNDNPSFPPVMAAVGNLLYFTADDGTTGIELWRSDGTDAGTIQVKDIAPGSLASIPKNFVPIGTTLFFTTVATFNGGFGRDLWKSDGTPAGTVLVKDIHPGGSGGGVAELVNLNGTLLFTANDGINGSELWRSNGTDAGTTMVKDIAPGATGSNPTGFTNVNGTLFFSANDGTTGIELWKSDGTSTGTVLVKDINPGAGHSFPSSLTNVSGTLYFDANDGVHGTQLWRSDGTDAGTVPIAAIAGYNFRVSANHLFFVVNDGIHGIELWAIDLSVPDAPTATPTQTPTPTRTPTGMVIATPTVTTTGLASFTSSPTATTAGAGATPTATPTTPGASPTPTTTGGPACVGDCGHDGAVTVEELVLGVNIALGTVPLENCPEFDGDQSGDVTVDELVVGVNNALGECA
;
A
#
# COMPACT_ATOMS: atom_id res chain seq x y z
N MET A 1 61.16 -6.19 -6.66
CA MET A 1 60.39 -5.49 -5.61
C MET A 1 59.27 -4.62 -6.17
N ILE A 2 59.50 -3.67 -7.10
CA ILE A 2 58.42 -2.77 -7.60
C ILE A 2 57.19 -3.53 -8.14
N GLN A 3 57.37 -4.54 -9.01
CA GLN A 3 56.23 -5.32 -9.53
C GLN A 3 55.41 -6.07 -8.47
N LEU A 4 55.97 -6.35 -7.27
CA LEU A 4 55.21 -6.97 -6.18
C LEU A 4 54.31 -5.97 -5.44
N ARG A 5 54.52 -4.65 -5.62
CA ARG A 5 53.59 -3.61 -5.15
C ARG A 5 52.49 -3.33 -6.17
N VAL A 6 52.79 -3.40 -7.47
CA VAL A 6 51.79 -3.24 -8.55
C VAL A 6 50.70 -4.32 -8.44
N ALA A 7 51.07 -5.57 -8.19
CA ALA A 7 50.11 -6.66 -7.98
C ALA A 7 49.21 -6.47 -6.73
N LEU A 8 49.67 -5.75 -5.71
CA LEU A 8 48.90 -5.49 -4.48
C LEU A 8 47.96 -4.27 -4.64
N ILE A 9 48.36 -3.29 -5.47
CA ILE A 9 47.52 -2.14 -5.85
C ILE A 9 46.41 -2.57 -6.82
N ALA A 10 46.71 -3.46 -7.76
CA ALA A 10 45.71 -4.04 -8.67
C ALA A 10 44.61 -4.84 -7.94
N LEU A 11 44.89 -5.34 -6.73
CA LEU A 11 43.91 -6.05 -5.89
C LEU A 11 43.07 -5.10 -5.00
N THR A 12 43.47 -3.83 -4.86
CA THR A 12 42.74 -2.82 -4.05
C THR A 12 41.92 -1.84 -4.88
N LEU A 13 42.11 -1.79 -6.21
CA LEU A 13 41.31 -0.96 -7.13
C LEU A 13 40.15 -1.73 -7.82
N ALA A 14 39.90 -2.98 -7.41
CA ALA A 14 38.79 -3.81 -7.92
C ALA A 14 37.60 -3.91 -6.94
N LEU A 15 37.57 -3.08 -5.89
CA LEU A 15 36.63 -3.12 -4.77
C LEU A 15 36.14 -1.70 -4.40
N GLY A 16 35.86 -0.85 -5.39
CA GLY A 16 35.71 0.60 -5.16
C GLY A 16 34.90 1.37 -6.20
N THR A 17 33.87 0.76 -6.79
CA THR A 17 32.88 1.44 -7.65
C THR A 17 31.48 0.89 -7.35
N PRO A 18 30.48 1.73 -7.02
CA PRO A 18 29.13 1.25 -6.75
C PRO A 18 28.44 0.78 -8.04
N LEU A 19 27.69 -0.32 -7.97
CA LEU A 19 27.08 -0.97 -9.14
C LEU A 19 25.72 -0.37 -9.50
N LEU A 20 25.69 0.94 -9.78
CA LEU A 20 24.47 1.69 -10.12
C LEU A 20 24.37 1.94 -11.63
N ALA A 21 23.69 1.05 -12.36
CA ALA A 21 23.72 1.05 -13.83
C ALA A 21 22.36 0.82 -14.53
N HIS A 22 21.24 0.98 -13.83
CA HIS A 22 19.90 0.62 -14.31
C HIS A 22 18.78 1.60 -13.91
N GLY A 23 18.76 2.75 -14.58
CA GLY A 23 17.65 3.09 -15.49
C GLY A 23 16.29 3.53 -14.97
N ALA A 24 15.99 3.41 -13.68
CA ALA A 24 14.64 3.64 -13.13
C ALA A 24 14.49 4.94 -12.33
N SER A 25 13.28 5.51 -12.26
CA SER A 25 12.98 6.88 -11.80
C SER A 25 13.72 7.41 -10.54
N ALA A 26 14.12 8.69 -10.64
CA ALA A 26 15.10 9.46 -9.82
C ALA A 26 14.91 11.01 -9.95
N PRO A 27 15.35 11.89 -9.00
CA PRO A 27 15.59 11.74 -7.54
C PRO A 27 15.13 12.96 -6.63
N TYR A 28 14.20 12.88 -5.60
CA TYR A 28 13.66 14.09 -4.90
C TYR A 28 12.97 14.14 -3.47
N LEU A 29 12.69 15.37 -2.98
CA LEU A 29 12.19 15.75 -1.62
C LEU A 29 10.79 16.40 -1.55
N VAL A 30 9.79 15.81 -0.87
CA VAL A 30 8.55 16.47 -0.36
C VAL A 30 8.80 16.97 1.06
N LYS A 31 7.92 16.76 2.08
CA LYS A 31 7.89 17.62 3.27
C LYS A 31 8.43 16.99 4.51
N ASP A 32 9.06 17.88 5.29
CA ASP A 32 9.17 17.92 6.73
C ASP A 32 7.83 18.00 7.39
N ILE A 33 7.84 18.26 8.67
CA ILE A 33 6.92 19.16 9.29
C ILE A 33 7.47 19.54 10.64
N ASN A 34 7.86 18.50 11.35
CA ASN A 34 8.24 18.53 12.74
C ASN A 34 9.68 19.15 12.88
N PRO A 35 10.18 19.83 13.99
CA PRO A 35 11.26 20.89 13.90
C PRO A 35 12.62 20.96 14.74
N GLN A 36 13.08 20.01 15.62
CA GLN A 36 14.49 19.83 16.18
C GLN A 36 14.87 18.53 17.07
N PRO A 37 15.47 17.32 16.70
CA PRO A 37 15.23 15.74 16.64
C PRO A 37 14.45 14.65 17.59
N SER A 38 13.12 14.31 17.39
CA SER A 38 12.16 13.23 17.96
C SER A 38 10.57 13.36 17.86
N GLY A 39 9.81 13.01 16.77
CA GLY A 39 8.37 12.59 16.96
C GLY A 39 7.34 12.15 15.85
N ILE A 40 6.51 11.11 16.22
CA ILE A 40 5.50 10.20 15.55
C ILE A 40 5.07 10.31 14.05
N GLY A 41 5.79 11.09 13.26
CA GLY A 41 6.22 10.90 11.86
C GLY A 41 5.68 9.89 10.84
N VAL A 42 4.40 9.59 10.82
CA VAL A 42 3.65 8.87 9.77
C VAL A 42 3.70 7.34 9.75
N ALA A 43 2.76 6.68 9.04
CA ALA A 43 1.55 6.01 9.64
C ALA A 43 0.62 4.88 8.83
N ASP A 44 -0.58 4.97 8.12
CA ASP A 44 -1.56 4.00 7.40
C ASP A 44 -2.90 4.55 6.62
N THR A 45 -2.90 4.97 5.33
CA THR A 45 -3.93 5.75 4.49
C THR A 45 -4.92 5.10 3.40
N GLY A 46 -5.40 5.89 2.37
CA GLY A 46 -6.25 5.61 1.15
C GLY A 46 -6.73 6.85 0.29
N ALA A 47 -6.65 6.84 -1.06
CA ALA A 47 -6.52 7.99 -2.02
C ALA A 47 -7.74 8.65 -2.74
N VAL A 48 -7.58 9.84 -3.39
CA VAL A 48 -8.55 10.47 -4.36
C VAL A 48 -7.95 11.33 -5.51
N GLY A 49 -7.87 10.76 -6.71
CA GLY A 49 -7.45 11.49 -7.92
C GLY A 49 -5.92 11.56 -8.02
N ASP A 50 -5.37 12.66 -8.55
CA ASP A 50 -3.91 12.90 -8.51
C ASP A 50 -3.43 13.38 -7.14
N THR A 51 -4.39 13.79 -6.32
CA THR A 51 -4.25 14.37 -5.01
C THR A 51 -4.48 13.28 -3.98
N VAL A 52 -3.62 13.18 -2.98
CA VAL A 52 -3.63 12.02 -2.08
C VAL A 52 -3.28 12.51 -0.68
N PHE A 53 -4.01 12.12 0.33
CA PHE A 53 -4.53 13.03 1.37
C PHE A 53 -3.71 12.87 2.75
N PHE A 54 -3.68 13.54 3.98
CA PHE A 54 -3.16 12.93 5.33
C PHE A 54 -3.59 13.35 6.80
N ALA A 55 -3.08 12.69 7.90
CA ALA A 55 -3.41 12.89 9.37
C ALA A 55 -2.28 12.99 10.47
N GLY A 56 -1.81 14.22 10.82
CA GLY A 56 -0.87 14.72 11.89
C GLY A 56 0.39 15.72 11.63
N ASN A 57 1.66 15.60 12.09
CA ASN A 57 2.45 16.64 12.86
C ASN A 57 3.28 17.78 12.20
N ASP A 58 4.15 18.55 12.92
CA ASP A 58 4.78 19.92 12.76
C ASP A 58 5.15 20.74 14.02
N GLY A 59 4.18 21.31 14.72
CA GLY A 59 4.26 21.88 16.06
C GLY A 59 3.01 22.09 16.96
N VAL A 60 1.81 22.64 16.59
CA VAL A 60 0.74 22.91 17.62
C VAL A 60 -0.79 22.54 17.47
N HIS A 61 -1.57 22.20 16.39
CA HIS A 61 -3.07 21.95 16.53
C HIS A 61 -3.80 20.57 16.33
N GLY A 62 -3.43 19.46 16.98
CA GLY A 62 -4.28 18.23 17.23
C GLY A 62 -4.76 17.25 16.10
N VAL A 63 -3.98 16.27 15.55
CA VAL A 63 -3.91 15.60 14.19
C VAL A 63 -4.92 16.01 13.11
N GLU A 64 -4.57 16.62 11.97
CA GLU A 64 -5.48 17.34 11.05
C GLU A 64 -5.18 17.12 9.52
N LEU A 65 -5.18 18.18 8.67
CA LEU A 65 -5.61 18.23 7.25
C LEU A 65 -4.93 19.27 6.29
N TRP A 66 -4.19 18.88 5.23
CA TRP A 66 -3.47 19.78 4.25
C TRP A 66 -3.77 19.23 2.79
N LYS A 67 -3.72 20.00 1.65
CA LYS A 67 -4.06 19.50 0.24
C LYS A 67 -3.14 19.65 -1.01
N SER A 68 -2.24 18.73 -1.38
CA SER A 68 -1.23 18.79 -2.48
C SER A 68 -1.47 17.78 -3.63
N ASP A 69 -0.39 17.34 -4.29
CA ASP A 69 -0.25 16.89 -5.68
C ASP A 69 1.10 16.20 -6.00
N GLY A 70 2.05 16.17 -5.06
CA GLY A 70 3.45 15.76 -5.27
C GLY A 70 4.50 16.86 -5.06
N THR A 71 4.20 17.98 -4.38
CA THR A 71 5.10 19.14 -4.36
C THR A 71 5.18 19.92 -3.05
N ALA A 72 6.29 20.65 -2.91
CA ALA A 72 6.56 21.73 -1.96
C ALA A 72 5.59 22.93 -2.05
N GLN A 73 4.65 22.94 -3.00
CA GLN A 73 3.86 24.13 -3.34
C GLN A 73 2.38 23.90 -3.67
N GLY A 74 1.86 22.68 -3.66
CA GLY A 74 0.42 22.40 -3.77
C GLY A 74 -0.37 22.91 -2.55
N THR A 75 -0.02 24.05 -1.95
CA THR A 75 0.14 24.13 -0.50
C THR A 75 -0.77 25.12 0.24
N VAL A 76 -1.94 24.60 0.67
CA VAL A 76 -2.69 25.07 1.85
C VAL A 76 -3.09 23.92 2.81
N LEU A 77 -2.95 24.19 4.13
CA LEU A 77 -3.61 23.61 5.32
C LEU A 77 -5.10 23.88 5.10
N VAL A 78 -5.98 22.89 5.27
CA VAL A 78 -7.19 22.87 4.44
C VAL A 78 -8.39 23.66 4.95
N LYS A 79 -8.63 23.91 6.25
CA LYS A 79 -9.83 24.64 6.80
C LYS A 79 -9.65 24.86 8.31
N ASP A 80 -10.65 24.71 9.19
CA ASP A 80 -10.59 23.90 10.44
C ASP A 80 -11.87 23.96 11.31
N ILE A 81 -12.31 22.81 11.83
CA ILE A 81 -13.74 22.48 11.92
C ILE A 81 -14.40 22.80 13.26
N ASN A 82 -13.81 23.70 14.11
CA ASN A 82 -13.87 23.58 15.60
C ASN A 82 -13.21 24.71 16.56
N PRO A 83 -13.02 24.59 17.94
CA PRO A 83 -11.75 24.95 18.71
C PRO A 83 -11.10 24.26 20.03
N ASN A 84 -11.52 23.15 20.73
CA ASN A 84 -10.86 22.45 21.94
C ASN A 84 -10.32 20.77 21.96
N GLY A 85 -8.81 19.64 22.27
CA GLY A 85 -8.19 18.01 21.95
C GLY A 85 -7.77 17.90 20.48
N GLU A 86 -8.08 16.81 19.78
CA GLU A 86 -7.38 16.46 18.55
C GLU A 86 -8.16 15.52 17.60
N SER A 87 -7.77 15.45 16.31
CA SER A 87 -8.40 14.67 15.23
C SER A 87 -7.68 13.44 14.45
N ARG A 88 -7.47 12.19 14.95
CA ARG A 88 -6.68 10.98 14.51
C ARG A 88 -7.58 9.78 13.99
N PRO A 89 -8.11 9.71 12.73
CA PRO A 89 -7.63 9.32 11.38
C PRO A 89 -7.44 7.89 10.68
N SER A 90 -8.25 7.26 9.78
CA SER A 90 -8.03 6.04 8.91
C SER A 90 -9.25 5.61 8.05
N GLY A 91 -9.05 4.76 7.01
CA GLY A 91 -9.99 3.98 6.16
C GLY A 91 -10.94 4.66 5.13
N PHE A 92 -10.55 5.84 4.65
CA PHE A 92 -10.72 6.35 3.28
C PHE A 92 -11.23 5.38 2.20
N ILE A 93 -12.06 5.93 1.33
CA ILE A 93 -12.28 5.45 -0.03
C ILE A 93 -12.58 6.62 -0.97
N ASN A 94 -12.12 6.56 -2.22
CA ASN A 94 -12.60 7.47 -3.24
C ASN A 94 -14.05 7.12 -3.61
N VAL A 95 -14.96 8.10 -3.63
CA VAL A 95 -16.26 8.02 -4.31
C VAL A 95 -16.38 9.22 -5.26
N ASN A 96 -16.31 8.96 -6.57
CA ASN A 96 -16.49 9.99 -7.63
C ASN A 96 -15.57 11.22 -7.55
N GLY A 97 -14.32 11.07 -7.12
CA GLY A 97 -13.41 12.21 -6.94
C GLY A 97 -13.69 13.02 -5.67
N THR A 98 -14.59 12.53 -4.82
CA THR A 98 -14.82 13.01 -3.46
C THR A 98 -14.30 11.93 -2.51
N LEU A 99 -13.45 12.26 -1.53
CA LEU A 99 -13.08 11.23 -0.54
C LEU A 99 -14.31 10.94 0.32
N PHE A 100 -14.65 9.68 0.50
CA PHE A 100 -15.53 9.25 1.56
C PHE A 100 -14.75 8.45 2.59
N PHE A 101 -15.21 8.55 3.82
CA PHE A 101 -14.46 8.14 4.98
C PHE A 101 -15.47 7.83 6.16
N SER A 102 -15.13 7.80 7.47
CA SER A 102 -15.96 7.93 8.72
C SER A 102 -15.10 8.14 9.99
N ALA A 103 -15.40 9.17 10.83
CA ALA A 103 -14.52 9.62 11.96
C ALA A 103 -15.10 10.56 13.11
N THR A 104 -14.49 10.52 14.31
CA THR A 104 -14.64 11.13 15.70
C THR A 104 -14.99 12.63 15.96
N VAL A 105 -16.17 13.09 15.60
CA VAL A 105 -16.60 14.50 15.65
C VAL A 105 -16.32 15.32 16.91
N ASP A 106 -16.39 14.73 18.09
CA ASP A 106 -16.07 15.35 19.35
C ASP A 106 -16.25 14.36 20.47
N ALA A 107 -16.04 14.79 21.72
CA ALA A 107 -15.97 13.99 22.92
C ALA A 107 -16.94 12.81 22.91
N THR A 108 -18.20 13.01 22.49
CA THR A 108 -19.22 11.96 22.30
C THR A 108 -19.49 11.56 20.86
N HIS A 109 -19.20 12.44 19.92
CA HIS A 109 -19.66 12.33 18.56
C HIS A 109 -18.59 11.62 17.67
N VAL A 110 -18.92 10.62 16.81
CA VAL A 110 -18.07 10.00 15.74
C VAL A 110 -18.91 9.70 14.43
N GLY A 111 -18.66 10.29 13.23
CA GLY A 111 -19.71 10.42 12.16
C GLY A 111 -19.39 10.58 10.64
N LEU A 112 -20.37 11.06 9.81
CA LEU A 112 -20.52 11.04 8.30
C LEU A 112 -20.35 12.38 7.61
N TRP A 113 -19.63 12.35 6.49
CA TRP A 113 -19.04 13.50 5.85
C TRP A 113 -18.72 13.21 4.31
N LYS A 114 -17.89 13.96 3.52
CA LYS A 114 -17.31 13.71 2.13
C LYS A 114 -16.33 14.82 1.56
N SER A 115 -15.15 14.58 0.94
CA SER A 115 -14.20 15.70 0.56
C SER A 115 -13.93 15.96 -0.90
N ASP A 116 -14.01 17.24 -1.30
CA ASP A 116 -13.35 17.74 -2.51
C ASP A 116 -11.86 18.11 -2.32
N GLY A 117 -11.36 18.03 -1.08
CA GLY A 117 -10.01 18.40 -0.72
C GLY A 117 -9.79 19.91 -0.48
N THR A 118 -10.80 20.65 -0.04
CA THR A 118 -10.72 22.11 0.19
C THR A 118 -11.27 22.58 1.53
N SER A 119 -11.14 23.89 1.77
CA SER A 119 -11.73 24.62 2.89
C SER A 119 -13.26 24.70 2.93
N ASN A 120 -14.00 24.14 1.96
CA ASN A 120 -15.46 24.35 1.92
C ASN A 120 -16.25 23.19 1.30
N GLY A 121 -15.67 22.33 0.45
CA GLY A 121 -16.29 21.06 0.03
C GLY A 121 -16.02 19.93 1.03
N THR A 122 -16.13 20.31 2.30
CA THR A 122 -15.54 19.74 3.51
C THR A 122 -16.57 20.13 4.59
N VAL A 123 -17.69 19.40 4.59
CA VAL A 123 -19.01 19.80 5.11
C VAL A 123 -19.86 18.60 5.52
N LEU A 124 -20.23 18.52 6.80
CA LEU A 124 -20.98 17.43 7.43
C LEU A 124 -22.09 16.85 6.55
N VAL A 125 -22.23 15.52 6.59
CA VAL A 125 -23.22 14.81 5.79
C VAL A 125 -24.37 14.18 6.61
N LYS A 126 -24.25 13.50 7.78
CA LYS A 126 -25.37 13.10 8.72
C LYS A 126 -24.86 12.43 10.01
N THR A 127 -25.75 11.82 10.86
CA THR A 127 -25.86 11.46 12.35
C THR A 127 -25.84 9.99 12.97
N ILE A 128 -24.73 9.23 13.04
CA ILE A 128 -24.37 8.15 12.08
C ILE A 128 -23.27 7.22 12.74
N ILE A 129 -23.25 5.89 12.46
CA ILE A 129 -22.41 4.64 12.76
C ILE A 129 -21.84 3.63 11.60
N PRO A 130 -20.78 2.74 11.67
CA PRO A 130 -19.93 2.28 10.52
C PRO A 130 -19.26 0.87 10.48
N ASN A 131 -18.09 0.78 9.82
CA ASN A 131 -17.01 -0.22 9.60
C ASN A 131 -16.66 -0.53 8.10
N SER A 132 -15.45 -0.26 7.58
CA SER A 132 -15.04 -0.23 6.13
C SER A 132 -16.05 0.22 5.05
N LEU A 133 -15.55 1.13 4.24
CA LEU A 133 -16.21 1.62 3.05
C LEU A 133 -16.09 0.67 1.88
N THR A 134 -17.05 0.79 0.97
CA THR A 134 -16.94 0.31 -0.41
C THR A 134 -17.73 1.23 -1.34
N ASN A 135 -16.98 1.97 -2.16
CA ASN A 135 -17.54 2.63 -3.32
C ASN A 135 -18.09 1.57 -4.30
N VAL A 136 -19.42 1.56 -4.48
CA VAL A 136 -20.08 0.78 -5.54
C VAL A 136 -20.70 1.76 -6.52
N ASN A 137 -20.11 1.86 -7.72
CA ASN A 137 -20.58 2.72 -8.81
C ASN A 137 -20.78 4.20 -8.44
N GLY A 138 -19.96 4.74 -7.55
CA GLY A 138 -20.06 6.15 -7.15
C GLY A 138 -21.17 6.43 -6.13
N VAL A 139 -21.76 5.38 -5.56
CA VAL A 139 -22.59 5.44 -4.37
C VAL A 139 -21.83 4.74 -3.26
N LEU A 140 -21.91 5.29 -2.06
CA LEU A 140 -21.23 4.72 -0.93
C LEU A 140 -22.10 3.67 -0.25
N TYR A 141 -21.57 2.46 -0.21
CA TYR A 141 -22.04 1.36 0.62
C TYR A 141 -20.94 1.03 1.58
N PHE A 142 -21.31 0.72 2.80
CA PHE A 142 -20.46 0.91 3.95
C PHE A 142 -21.26 0.57 5.20
N SER A 143 -20.68 -0.13 6.16
CA SER A 143 -21.23 -0.76 7.36
C SER A 143 -22.05 -0.02 8.45
N GLY A 144 -23.07 0.78 8.18
CA GLY A 144 -23.94 1.17 9.30
C GLY A 144 -25.05 2.19 9.12
N SER A 145 -25.20 3.07 10.12
CA SER A 145 -26.16 2.79 11.18
C SER A 145 -26.78 3.99 12.01
N ASP A 146 -28.10 3.98 12.30
CA ASP A 146 -28.98 5.14 12.62
C ASP A 146 -29.46 5.52 14.04
N GLY A 147 -30.00 4.62 14.86
CA GLY A 147 -30.79 4.96 16.06
C GLY A 147 -32.01 4.05 16.34
N VAL A 148 -32.56 3.34 15.34
CA VAL A 148 -33.86 2.66 15.43
C VAL A 148 -33.93 1.22 14.86
N SER A 149 -33.32 0.90 13.72
CA SER A 149 -33.66 -0.26 12.87
C SER A 149 -33.11 -1.65 13.27
N GLY A 150 -32.00 -1.72 14.01
CA GLY A 150 -31.14 -2.93 13.96
C GLY A 150 -30.01 -2.66 13.01
N ASN A 151 -28.80 -3.18 13.25
CA ASN A 151 -27.68 -2.94 12.32
C ASN A 151 -28.22 -3.20 10.91
N GLU A 152 -28.51 -2.20 10.06
CA GLU A 152 -29.28 -2.37 8.80
C GLU A 152 -28.88 -1.41 7.68
N LEU A 153 -29.30 -1.73 6.44
CA LEU A 153 -28.57 -1.43 5.21
C LEU A 153 -28.44 0.05 4.74
N TRP A 154 -28.02 1.08 5.50
CA TRP A 154 -27.90 2.46 4.94
C TRP A 154 -26.76 2.73 3.93
N LYS A 155 -27.08 3.34 2.77
CA LYS A 155 -26.13 3.83 1.73
C LYS A 155 -26.03 5.37 1.76
N SER A 156 -25.05 6.00 1.08
CA SER A 156 -25.00 7.48 0.90
C SER A 156 -24.57 7.95 -0.50
N ASP A 157 -25.02 9.15 -0.84
CA ASP A 157 -24.61 9.97 -2.00
C ASP A 157 -23.76 11.19 -1.61
N GLY A 158 -23.42 11.36 -0.33
CA GLY A 158 -22.82 12.59 0.18
C GLY A 158 -23.83 13.67 0.61
N THR A 159 -25.06 13.32 0.93
CA THR A 159 -26.02 14.24 1.57
C THR A 159 -26.73 13.58 2.74
N GLU A 160 -27.23 14.40 3.67
CA GLU A 160 -28.01 13.92 4.81
C GLU A 160 -29.26 13.16 4.35
N ALA A 161 -30.03 13.81 3.48
CA ALA A 161 -31.25 13.25 2.93
C ALA A 161 -31.01 12.02 2.04
N GLY A 162 -29.87 11.95 1.34
CA GLY A 162 -29.49 10.82 0.49
C GLY A 162 -28.75 9.71 1.23
N THR A 163 -28.46 9.88 2.51
CA THR A 163 -27.96 8.79 3.36
C THR A 163 -29.11 8.02 3.99
N VAL A 164 -29.45 6.88 3.39
CA VAL A 164 -30.75 6.21 3.56
C VAL A 164 -30.64 4.69 3.68
N LEU A 165 -31.50 4.12 4.53
CA LEU A 165 -31.64 2.70 4.76
C LEU A 165 -32.04 2.05 3.44
N VAL A 166 -31.19 1.19 2.92
CA VAL A 166 -31.52 0.38 1.75
C VAL A 166 -32.54 -0.68 2.13
N LYS A 167 -32.30 -1.40 3.24
CA LYS A 167 -33.12 -2.52 3.68
C LYS A 167 -32.90 -2.84 5.14
N ASP A 168 -33.99 -3.09 5.85
CA ASP A 168 -34.01 -3.83 7.09
C ASP A 168 -34.21 -5.33 6.76
N ILE A 169 -33.11 -6.09 6.74
CA ILE A 169 -33.07 -7.51 6.37
C ILE A 169 -33.43 -8.42 7.58
N VAL A 170 -33.15 -7.99 8.81
CA VAL A 170 -33.48 -8.68 10.07
C VAL A 170 -34.05 -7.68 11.11
N PRO A 171 -35.37 -7.45 11.10
CA PRO A 171 -36.01 -6.34 11.82
C PRO A 171 -35.81 -6.16 13.32
N GLY A 172 -35.79 -4.89 13.71
CA GLY A 172 -35.86 -4.39 15.08
C GLY A 172 -34.53 -4.55 15.79
N GLY A 173 -34.55 -5.04 17.04
CA GLY A 173 -33.38 -5.16 17.96
C GLY A 173 -32.12 -5.83 17.38
N LEU A 174 -32.25 -6.38 16.19
CA LEU A 174 -31.47 -7.37 15.51
C LEU A 174 -30.58 -6.68 14.46
N GLY A 175 -30.79 -6.89 13.16
CA GLY A 175 -30.04 -6.26 12.07
C GLY A 175 -28.96 -7.08 11.34
N SER A 176 -29.11 -7.41 10.05
CA SER A 176 -28.52 -8.54 9.30
C SER A 176 -27.00 -8.52 9.03
N PHE A 177 -26.20 -8.18 10.02
CA PHE A 177 -24.95 -7.52 9.77
C PHE A 177 -23.99 -8.15 8.79
N PRO A 178 -23.59 -7.40 7.74
CA PRO A 178 -23.16 -8.00 6.55
C PRO A 178 -21.71 -7.75 6.11
N SER A 179 -20.76 -8.36 6.79
CA SER A 179 -19.30 -8.32 6.59
C SER A 179 -18.78 -8.41 5.17
N GLY A 180 -18.10 -7.39 4.66
CA GLY A 180 -17.20 -7.50 3.50
C GLY A 180 -17.75 -7.07 2.18
N LEU A 181 -18.38 -5.91 2.17
CA LEU A 181 -18.78 -5.25 0.94
C LEU A 181 -17.77 -5.44 -0.20
N VAL A 182 -18.28 -5.85 -1.35
CA VAL A 182 -17.52 -5.79 -2.59
C VAL A 182 -18.38 -5.20 -3.69
N ASN A 183 -17.79 -4.23 -4.39
CA ASN A 183 -18.26 -3.82 -5.70
C ASN A 183 -17.89 -4.89 -6.74
N VAL A 184 -18.88 -5.64 -7.22
CA VAL A 184 -18.71 -6.69 -8.23
C VAL A 184 -19.53 -6.32 -9.45
N GLY A 185 -18.86 -5.97 -10.56
CA GLY A 185 -19.53 -5.52 -11.78
C GLY A 185 -20.53 -4.37 -11.57
N GLY A 186 -20.31 -3.54 -10.53
CA GLY A 186 -21.19 -2.42 -10.21
C GLY A 186 -22.38 -2.73 -9.29
N ALA A 187 -22.46 -3.94 -8.73
CA ALA A 187 -23.41 -4.28 -7.67
C ALA A 187 -22.68 -4.48 -6.33
N LEU A 188 -23.35 -4.18 -5.21
CA LEU A 188 -22.86 -4.58 -3.90
C LEU A 188 -23.11 -6.09 -3.77
N LEU A 189 -22.07 -6.91 -3.87
CA LEU A 189 -22.17 -8.34 -3.62
C LEU A 189 -21.72 -8.65 -2.21
N PHE A 190 -22.64 -9.29 -1.49
CA PHE A 190 -22.62 -9.24 -0.05
C PHE A 190 -23.50 -10.39 0.50
N VAL A 191 -23.03 -11.30 1.37
CA VAL A 191 -23.62 -12.52 2.04
C VAL A 191 -24.38 -12.50 3.45
N ALA A 192 -25.69 -12.16 3.59
CA ALA A 192 -26.45 -11.89 4.87
C ALA A 192 -27.32 -13.00 5.50
N ARG A 193 -27.52 -12.97 6.85
CA ARG A 193 -28.09 -14.09 7.64
C ARG A 193 -29.55 -14.25 7.31
N VAL A 194 -29.91 -15.49 7.12
CA VAL A 194 -31.27 -15.91 6.81
C VAL A 194 -31.69 -16.95 7.83
N GLY A 195 -32.28 -16.50 8.93
CA GLY A 195 -32.86 -17.34 9.98
C GLY A 195 -31.84 -18.15 10.78
N THR A 196 -31.38 -19.29 10.23
CA THR A 196 -30.47 -20.24 10.90
C THR A 196 -29.19 -20.50 10.13
N GLY A 197 -28.88 -19.67 9.14
CA GLY A 197 -27.73 -19.84 8.26
C GLY A 197 -27.50 -18.57 7.47
N PHE A 198 -26.63 -18.66 6.49
CA PHE A 198 -26.09 -17.53 5.75
C PHE A 198 -26.85 -17.45 4.45
N GLY A 199 -26.65 -16.38 3.71
CA GLY A 199 -26.76 -16.54 2.27
C GLY A 199 -25.90 -15.56 1.55
N LEU A 200 -25.37 -15.86 0.37
CA LEU A 200 -24.85 -14.79 -0.49
C LEU A 200 -26.05 -13.92 -0.88
N TRP A 201 -26.00 -12.60 -0.73
CA TRP A 201 -26.98 -11.62 -1.24
C TRP A 201 -26.31 -10.71 -2.28
N LYS A 202 -27.12 -9.80 -2.82
CA LYS A 202 -26.74 -8.67 -3.68
C LYS A 202 -27.60 -7.49 -3.31
N SER A 203 -27.08 -6.27 -3.44
CA SER A 203 -27.85 -5.04 -3.35
C SER A 203 -27.55 -4.10 -4.53
N ASP A 204 -28.58 -3.36 -4.94
CA ASP A 204 -28.51 -2.22 -5.87
C ASP A 204 -28.75 -0.87 -5.17
N GLY A 205 -28.83 -0.88 -3.84
CA GLY A 205 -29.22 0.29 -3.06
C GLY A 205 -30.73 0.50 -2.91
N THR A 206 -31.55 -0.51 -3.17
CA THR A 206 -32.99 -0.54 -2.80
C THR A 206 -33.35 -1.79 -2.01
N ASP A 207 -34.40 -1.72 -1.18
CA ASP A 207 -34.96 -2.87 -0.45
C ASP A 207 -35.32 -4.01 -1.42
N ALA A 208 -36.01 -3.66 -2.51
CA ALA A 208 -36.49 -4.61 -3.51
C ALA A 208 -35.35 -5.30 -4.28
N GLY A 209 -34.28 -4.57 -4.61
CA GLY A 209 -33.08 -5.11 -5.27
C GLY A 209 -32.06 -5.71 -4.31
N THR A 210 -32.30 -5.62 -3.00
CA THR A 210 -31.50 -6.30 -1.98
C THR A 210 -32.07 -7.70 -1.73
N VAL A 211 -31.41 -8.69 -2.33
CA VAL A 211 -31.92 -10.05 -2.52
C VAL A 211 -30.91 -11.14 -2.17
N LEU A 212 -31.41 -12.19 -1.54
CA LEU A 212 -30.71 -13.44 -1.28
C LEU A 212 -30.42 -14.19 -2.60
N LEU A 213 -29.15 -14.34 -2.94
CA LEU A 213 -28.67 -15.16 -4.06
C LEU A 213 -28.64 -16.65 -3.70
N GLN A 214 -28.03 -17.05 -2.58
CA GLN A 214 -27.85 -18.47 -2.23
C GLN A 214 -27.76 -18.69 -0.73
N SER A 215 -28.60 -19.54 -0.13
CA SER A 215 -28.51 -19.86 1.31
C SER A 215 -27.44 -20.91 1.63
N PHE A 216 -26.73 -20.71 2.74
CA PHE A 216 -25.63 -21.55 3.21
C PHE A 216 -25.91 -22.07 4.63
N PRO A 217 -26.31 -23.36 4.77
CA PRO A 217 -26.71 -23.92 6.06
C PRO A 217 -25.60 -23.91 7.13
N PRO A 218 -25.98 -24.20 8.39
CA PRO A 218 -25.06 -24.48 9.48
C PRO A 218 -24.42 -25.90 9.40
N ASN A 219 -23.13 -25.96 9.76
CA ASN A 219 -22.03 -26.92 9.54
C ASN A 219 -21.42 -27.65 10.83
N LEU A 220 -20.09 -27.82 11.06
CA LEU A 220 -19.39 -28.42 12.28
C LEU A 220 -18.33 -27.83 13.41
N LEU A 221 -17.64 -26.68 13.84
CA LEU A 221 -17.09 -25.20 13.79
C LEU A 221 -17.58 -23.65 13.48
N ARG A 222 -18.49 -22.93 12.73
CA ARG A 222 -19.40 -22.84 11.49
C ARG A 222 -19.00 -21.49 10.95
N VAL A 223 -18.36 -21.49 9.77
CA VAL A 223 -17.98 -20.30 9.01
C VAL A 223 -18.77 -20.29 7.68
N GLY A 224 -18.87 -19.23 6.85
CA GLY A 224 -19.93 -19.04 5.81
C GLY A 224 -19.66 -19.12 4.29
N PRO A 225 -19.90 -18.04 3.56
CA PRO A 225 -18.95 -17.62 2.53
C PRO A 225 -17.79 -16.82 3.07
N SER A 226 -16.56 -17.13 2.70
CA SER A 226 -15.42 -16.28 3.08
C SER A 226 -14.46 -16.00 1.98
N GLY A 227 -13.80 -14.84 2.16
CA GLY A 227 -12.91 -14.00 1.37
C GLY A 227 -13.34 -12.78 0.56
N LEU A 228 -14.59 -12.47 0.24
CA LEU A 228 -15.03 -11.50 -0.80
C LEU A 228 -14.12 -10.28 -1.03
N SER A 229 -13.38 -10.31 -2.14
CA SER A 229 -12.93 -9.16 -2.96
C SER A 229 -13.61 -9.30 -4.36
N ALA A 230 -13.11 -8.80 -5.51
CA ALA A 230 -13.69 -9.07 -6.85
C ALA A 230 -12.66 -9.34 -7.97
N ALA A 231 -12.88 -10.36 -8.81
CA ALA A 231 -12.20 -10.51 -10.12
C ALA A 231 -13.07 -9.88 -11.21
N GLY A 232 -12.93 -8.57 -11.38
CA GLY A 232 -13.72 -7.80 -12.35
C GLY A 232 -15.22 -7.89 -12.02
N ASN A 233 -15.94 -8.71 -12.80
CA ASN A 233 -17.39 -8.93 -12.61
C ASN A 233 -17.73 -10.24 -11.88
N LEU A 234 -16.73 -11.00 -11.45
CA LEU A 234 -16.92 -12.25 -10.73
C LEU A 234 -16.51 -12.12 -9.28
N LEU A 235 -17.48 -12.47 -8.45
CA LEU A 235 -17.27 -12.76 -7.06
C LEU A 235 -17.03 -14.26 -6.92
N PHE A 236 -15.77 -14.65 -6.93
CA PHE A 236 -15.39 -15.95 -6.38
C PHE A 236 -15.88 -16.04 -4.93
N PHE A 237 -15.92 -17.20 -4.33
CA PHE A 237 -15.88 -17.33 -2.89
C PHE A 237 -15.66 -18.79 -2.60
N GLN A 238 -16.30 -19.33 -1.58
CA GLN A 238 -15.99 -20.63 -1.01
C GLN A 238 -17.09 -20.96 0.02
N THR A 239 -17.67 -22.18 0.06
CA THR A 239 -18.63 -22.61 1.14
C THR A 239 -18.38 -23.99 1.74
N LEU A 240 -19.04 -25.11 1.52
CA LEU A 240 -18.51 -26.46 1.80
C LEU A 240 -19.56 -27.58 1.64
N GLY A 241 -19.22 -28.78 1.13
CA GLY A 241 -20.12 -29.96 1.05
C GLY A 241 -20.65 -30.51 2.41
N ALA A 242 -20.17 -31.66 2.91
CA ALA A 242 -20.53 -32.20 4.25
C ALA A 242 -19.54 -33.17 4.99
N ASN A 243 -18.26 -32.83 5.24
CA ASN A 243 -17.27 -33.70 5.93
C ASN A 243 -15.96 -33.08 6.50
N GLY A 244 -15.78 -31.75 6.50
CA GLY A 244 -14.54 -31.11 6.97
C GLY A 244 -13.22 -31.34 6.20
N SER A 245 -13.22 -32.06 5.07
CA SER A 245 -12.02 -32.67 4.48
C SER A 245 -11.69 -32.28 3.02
N THR A 246 -12.41 -31.33 2.40
CA THR A 246 -11.93 -30.61 1.18
C THR A 246 -11.68 -29.13 1.52
N PHE A 247 -11.31 -28.24 0.60
CA PHE A 247 -11.78 -26.84 0.58
C PHE A 247 -12.40 -26.68 -0.77
N ASP A 248 -13.63 -26.20 -0.85
CA ASP A 248 -14.21 -25.96 -2.16
C ASP A 248 -13.60 -24.65 -2.73
N LEU A 249 -13.99 -24.28 -3.94
CA LEU A 249 -14.01 -22.91 -4.43
C LEU A 249 -15.42 -22.65 -4.93
N TRP A 250 -15.93 -21.44 -4.75
CA TRP A 250 -17.18 -20.98 -5.31
C TRP A 250 -16.97 -19.77 -6.22
N VAL A 251 -18.02 -19.42 -6.94
CA VAL A 251 -18.17 -18.17 -7.68
C VAL A 251 -19.61 -17.71 -7.67
N SER A 252 -19.85 -16.44 -7.97
CA SER A 252 -21.10 -15.75 -8.22
C SER A 252 -20.85 -14.59 -9.18
N ASP A 253 -21.81 -14.39 -10.08
CA ASP A 253 -21.93 -13.26 -11.00
C ASP A 253 -22.92 -12.18 -10.47
N GLY A 254 -23.34 -12.31 -9.20
CA GLY A 254 -24.46 -11.54 -8.68
C GLY A 254 -25.83 -12.07 -9.06
N THR A 255 -25.96 -13.37 -9.34
CA THR A 255 -27.23 -14.06 -9.51
C THR A 255 -27.25 -15.40 -8.75
N THR A 256 -28.42 -15.87 -8.33
CA THR A 256 -28.61 -17.23 -7.78
C THR A 256 -28.09 -18.31 -8.74
N GLY A 257 -28.25 -18.12 -10.05
CA GLY A 257 -27.87 -19.12 -11.06
C GLY A 257 -26.35 -19.23 -11.26
N GLY A 258 -25.62 -18.12 -11.14
CA GLY A 258 -24.15 -18.10 -11.19
C GLY A 258 -23.48 -18.43 -9.86
N THR A 259 -24.22 -18.48 -8.75
CA THR A 259 -23.69 -18.72 -7.40
C THR A 259 -23.44 -20.21 -7.12
N ASN A 260 -22.26 -20.75 -7.44
CA ASN A 260 -21.97 -22.19 -7.45
C ASN A 260 -20.57 -22.55 -6.93
N ALA A 261 -20.40 -23.80 -6.45
CA ALA A 261 -19.08 -24.41 -6.27
C ALA A 261 -18.43 -24.72 -7.64
N ILE A 262 -17.14 -24.43 -7.80
CA ILE A 262 -16.38 -24.62 -9.04
C ILE A 262 -15.14 -25.51 -8.91
N ALA A 263 -14.56 -25.73 -7.72
CA ALA A 263 -13.48 -26.72 -7.53
C ALA A 263 -13.36 -27.21 -6.07
N ASN A 264 -12.50 -28.19 -5.77
CA ASN A 264 -12.24 -28.68 -4.40
C ASN A 264 -10.83 -29.27 -4.19
N PHE A 265 -10.26 -29.20 -2.96
CA PHE A 265 -8.83 -29.48 -2.70
C PHE A 265 -8.52 -30.24 -1.37
N PRO A 266 -7.44 -31.06 -1.27
CA PRO A 266 -7.02 -31.90 -0.10
C PRO A 266 -6.69 -31.22 1.26
N LEU A 267 -6.28 -32.00 2.30
CA LEU A 267 -5.91 -31.62 3.71
C LEU A 267 -4.37 -31.61 4.04
N PHE A 268 -3.72 -30.46 4.37
CA PHE A 268 -2.42 -30.24 5.08
C PHE A 268 -2.02 -28.81 5.70
N PRO A 269 -1.92 -28.62 7.05
CA PRO A 269 -2.18 -27.44 7.91
C PRO A 269 -2.22 -26.04 7.36
N ILE A 270 -1.94 -24.95 8.11
CA ILE A 270 -2.75 -23.70 8.01
C ILE A 270 -2.06 -22.29 7.80
N ALA A 271 -2.30 -21.57 6.65
CA ALA A 271 -2.08 -20.14 6.26
C ALA A 271 -2.48 -19.52 4.82
N TYR A 272 -3.35 -20.01 3.90
CA TYR A 272 -3.48 -19.57 2.43
C TYR A 272 -3.41 -18.05 1.93
N GLY A 273 -3.44 -17.78 0.59
CA GLY A 273 -3.95 -16.52 -0.05
C GLY A 273 -4.30 -16.56 -1.59
N ALA A 274 -4.94 -15.66 -2.40
CA ALA A 274 -5.94 -14.57 -2.13
C ALA A 274 -6.27 -13.26 -3.08
N GLY A 275 -6.23 -13.07 -4.45
CA GLY A 275 -6.61 -11.74 -5.17
C GLY A 275 -7.28 -11.64 -6.63
N ALA A 276 -7.22 -10.52 -7.41
CA ALA A 276 -7.82 -10.27 -8.80
C ALA A 276 -7.06 -9.68 -10.08
N VAL A 277 -6.47 -10.41 -11.07
CA VAL A 277 -5.85 -9.77 -12.31
C VAL A 277 -6.97 -9.41 -13.27
N GLY A 278 -7.54 -8.22 -13.10
CA GLY A 278 -8.78 -7.88 -13.79
C GLY A 278 -9.84 -8.94 -13.49
N SER A 279 -10.21 -9.76 -14.48
CA SER A 279 -11.15 -10.88 -14.31
C SER A 279 -10.53 -12.20 -13.84
N THR A 280 -9.21 -12.31 -13.77
CA THR A 280 -8.53 -13.58 -13.43
C THR A 280 -8.32 -13.67 -11.92
N PHE A 281 -8.55 -14.84 -11.37
CA PHE A 281 -8.60 -15.10 -9.93
C PHE A 281 -7.50 -16.05 -9.49
N PHE A 282 -7.00 -15.88 -8.27
CA PHE A 282 -5.85 -16.63 -7.84
C PHE A 282 -5.81 -16.78 -6.28
N PHE A 283 -6.02 -18.01 -5.79
CA PHE A 283 -6.21 -18.51 -4.40
C PHE A 283 -5.05 -19.43 -3.90
N SER A 284 -5.03 -20.07 -2.73
CA SER A 284 -3.99 -21.11 -2.41
C SER A 284 -4.61 -22.51 -2.57
N ALA A 285 -3.88 -23.65 -2.52
CA ALA A 285 -4.44 -25.03 -2.28
C ALA A 285 -3.40 -26.20 -2.15
N ALA A 286 -3.85 -27.50 -2.14
CA ALA A 286 -3.09 -28.80 -2.11
C ALA A 286 -3.11 -29.60 -3.43
N VAL A 287 -1.97 -30.17 -3.87
CA VAL A 287 -1.88 -30.99 -5.13
C VAL A 287 -2.01 -32.42 -4.66
N ASP A 288 -1.12 -32.66 -3.73
CA ASP A 288 -0.89 -33.76 -2.86
C ASP A 288 -0.56 -33.12 -1.50
N GLN A 289 -0.11 -33.94 -0.58
CA GLN A 289 0.25 -33.58 0.79
C GLN A 289 1.77 -33.38 0.90
N THR A 290 2.40 -32.75 -0.11
CA THR A 290 3.87 -32.47 -0.22
C THR A 290 4.23 -31.28 -1.13
N THR A 291 3.35 -30.81 -2.04
CA THR A 291 3.70 -29.84 -3.10
C THR A 291 2.60 -28.85 -3.43
N SER A 292 2.97 -27.86 -4.27
CA SER A 292 2.23 -26.62 -4.51
C SER A 292 2.77 -25.80 -5.72
N GLY A 293 2.30 -24.59 -6.20
CA GLY A 293 2.41 -24.09 -7.62
C GLY A 293 1.88 -22.73 -8.28
N LEU A 294 1.37 -22.68 -9.53
CA LEU A 294 0.47 -21.60 -10.11
C LEU A 294 -1.03 -21.98 -10.68
N TRP A 295 -2.08 -22.65 -10.09
CA TRP A 295 -3.45 -22.79 -10.71
C TRP A 295 -4.42 -21.58 -10.56
N LYS A 296 -4.35 -20.57 -11.42
CA LYS A 296 -5.36 -19.49 -11.55
C LYS A 296 -6.77 -20.02 -11.79
N SER A 297 -7.79 -19.15 -11.70
CA SER A 297 -9.16 -19.40 -12.16
C SER A 297 -9.74 -18.26 -13.00
N ASP A 298 -10.71 -18.59 -13.85
CA ASP A 298 -11.53 -17.68 -14.64
C ASP A 298 -13.01 -17.64 -14.18
N GLY A 299 -13.33 -18.37 -13.11
CA GLY A 299 -14.71 -18.57 -12.64
C GLY A 299 -15.29 -19.94 -13.02
N THR A 300 -14.52 -20.80 -13.68
CA THR A 300 -14.95 -22.12 -14.11
C THR A 300 -14.08 -23.23 -13.51
N THR A 301 -14.65 -24.42 -13.35
CA THR A 301 -13.90 -25.64 -12.98
C THR A 301 -12.76 -25.95 -13.95
N THR A 302 -12.89 -25.53 -15.21
CA THR A 302 -11.95 -25.82 -16.31
C THR A 302 -10.86 -24.78 -16.53
N GLY A 303 -11.07 -23.54 -16.07
CA GLY A 303 -10.06 -22.48 -16.08
C GLY A 303 -9.42 -22.28 -14.70
N THR A 304 -9.95 -22.93 -13.67
CA THR A 304 -9.24 -23.27 -12.42
C THR A 304 -8.13 -24.29 -12.74
N VAL A 305 -6.91 -23.88 -13.15
CA VAL A 305 -5.88 -24.76 -13.77
C VAL A 305 -4.41 -24.42 -13.48
N VAL A 306 -3.61 -25.45 -13.11
CA VAL A 306 -2.15 -25.47 -12.88
C VAL A 306 -1.40 -24.45 -13.74
N VAL A 307 -0.38 -23.83 -13.17
CA VAL A 307 0.60 -23.07 -13.96
C VAL A 307 2.04 -23.13 -13.42
N LYS A 308 2.39 -23.72 -12.27
CA LYS A 308 3.79 -24.12 -11.91
C LYS A 308 3.79 -25.06 -10.70
N SER A 309 4.93 -25.62 -10.22
CA SER A 309 5.00 -26.36 -8.95
C SER A 309 6.31 -26.26 -8.12
N PHE A 310 6.25 -26.15 -6.78
CA PHE A 310 7.34 -26.31 -5.80
C PHE A 310 6.79 -26.73 -4.38
N ALA A 311 7.62 -27.02 -3.36
CA ALA A 311 7.22 -27.44 -1.99
C ALA A 311 7.15 -26.45 -0.73
N GLN A 312 6.52 -25.27 -0.75
CA GLN A 312 6.18 -24.36 0.39
C GLN A 312 4.83 -23.60 0.17
N SER A 313 4.57 -22.55 0.97
CA SER A 313 3.36 -21.72 1.06
C SER A 313 3.70 -20.23 1.26
N PRO A 314 2.83 -19.28 0.88
CA PRO A 314 3.38 -18.19 0.07
C PRO A 314 3.05 -16.75 0.40
N PHE A 315 4.03 -15.75 0.56
CA PHE A 315 4.21 -14.30 1.16
C PHE A 315 4.17 -12.91 0.34
N ALA A 316 3.28 -11.88 0.65
CA ALA A 316 2.22 -11.04 -0.09
C ALA A 316 2.33 -10.25 -1.42
N PHE A 317 1.17 -9.69 -1.88
CA PHE A 317 0.62 -9.72 -3.25
C PHE A 317 -0.03 -8.35 -3.77
N THR A 318 0.25 -7.83 -5.00
CA THR A 318 -0.26 -6.60 -5.75
C THR A 318 -0.10 -6.70 -7.32
N ASP A 319 -0.92 -6.10 -8.25
CA ASP A 319 -0.97 -6.25 -9.81
C ASP A 319 0.33 -6.58 -10.60
N VAL A 320 1.01 -5.87 -11.54
CA VAL A 320 1.02 -4.49 -12.06
C VAL A 320 0.45 -4.38 -13.46
N ASN A 321 -0.43 -3.42 -13.72
CA ASN A 321 -0.91 -3.11 -15.07
C ASN A 321 -1.32 -4.38 -15.89
N GLY A 322 -1.92 -5.39 -15.23
CA GLY A 322 -2.23 -6.72 -15.80
C GLY A 322 -1.20 -7.84 -15.58
N THR A 323 -0.20 -7.62 -14.73
CA THR A 323 0.87 -8.56 -14.33
C THR A 323 0.56 -9.05 -12.90
N LEU A 324 1.50 -9.65 -12.14
CA LEU A 324 1.08 -10.45 -10.97
C LEU A 324 2.07 -10.51 -9.77
N PHE A 325 2.40 -9.40 -9.06
CA PHE A 325 3.54 -9.12 -8.14
C PHE A 325 3.36 -9.53 -6.64
N PHE A 326 4.30 -10.32 -6.02
CA PHE A 326 4.10 -11.61 -5.10
C PHE A 326 5.64 -11.63 -4.51
N ALA A 327 5.96 -12.31 -3.39
CA ALA A 327 7.30 -12.82 -3.08
C ALA A 327 7.67 -14.37 -2.85
N ALA A 328 8.82 -14.84 -2.28
CA ALA A 328 9.23 -16.29 -2.13
C ALA A 328 10.06 -16.92 -0.97
N PHE A 329 9.92 -18.26 -0.75
CA PHE A 329 10.70 -19.32 -0.02
C PHE A 329 11.65 -20.34 -0.70
N SER A 330 12.89 -20.32 -0.30
CA SER A 330 14.05 -20.79 -1.03
C SER A 330 15.18 -20.91 -0.02
N ALA A 331 16.40 -21.18 -0.43
CA ALA A 331 17.36 -21.90 0.37
C ALA A 331 17.74 -21.27 1.73
N THR A 332 17.64 -19.96 1.98
CA THR A 332 18.00 -19.32 3.29
C THR A 332 17.28 -17.97 3.50
N GLY A 333 16.49 -17.54 2.52
CA GLY A 333 16.29 -16.19 2.00
C GLY A 333 14.85 -15.63 2.07
N SER A 334 14.41 -14.78 1.14
CA SER A 334 13.02 -14.26 1.10
C SER A 334 12.73 -13.56 -0.24
N ASP A 335 12.65 -14.36 -1.29
CA ASP A 335 12.64 -14.02 -2.73
C ASP A 335 11.51 -13.18 -3.30
N LEU A 336 11.53 -12.84 -4.60
CA LEU A 336 10.36 -12.31 -5.33
C LEU A 336 10.55 -12.42 -6.84
N TRP A 337 9.49 -12.70 -7.62
CA TRP A 337 9.59 -13.22 -9.03
C TRP A 337 8.98 -12.18 -10.09
N LYS A 338 8.98 -12.19 -11.51
CA LYS A 338 8.30 -11.40 -12.74
C LYS A 338 7.11 -11.95 -13.75
N SER A 339 5.78 -12.12 -13.53
CA SER A 339 4.76 -13.04 -14.19
C SER A 339 3.44 -12.48 -14.80
N ASP A 340 2.93 -13.18 -15.81
CA ASP A 340 1.64 -13.01 -16.50
C ASP A 340 0.55 -14.08 -16.17
N GLY A 341 0.76 -14.93 -15.16
CA GLY A 341 -0.08 -16.10 -14.93
C GLY A 341 0.17 -17.27 -15.90
N THR A 342 1.40 -17.45 -16.41
CA THR A 342 1.90 -18.64 -17.15
C THR A 342 3.13 -19.29 -16.46
N GLU A 343 3.52 -20.53 -16.83
CA GLU A 343 4.61 -21.26 -16.14
C GLU A 343 5.99 -20.75 -16.55
N ALA A 344 6.12 -20.52 -17.86
CA ALA A 344 7.22 -19.77 -18.44
C ALA A 344 7.17 -18.32 -17.97
N GLY A 345 5.96 -17.79 -17.79
CA GLY A 345 5.63 -16.66 -16.92
C GLY A 345 5.87 -16.90 -15.43
N THR A 346 6.74 -17.83 -15.01
CA THR A 346 7.18 -18.01 -13.62
C THR A 346 8.63 -18.58 -13.51
N ILE A 347 9.65 -17.96 -14.11
CA ILE A 347 11.09 -18.29 -13.93
C ILE A 347 11.78 -17.61 -12.68
N PRO A 348 13.07 -17.80 -12.27
CA PRO A 348 13.68 -17.26 -11.00
C PRO A 348 14.61 -15.96 -10.94
N LEU A 349 14.22 -14.76 -10.40
CA LEU A 349 14.87 -13.39 -10.32
C LEU A 349 16.06 -13.06 -9.35
N THR A 350 15.84 -13.16 -8.03
CA THR A 350 16.41 -12.46 -6.83
C THR A 350 17.87 -12.79 -6.44
N ASN A 351 18.63 -12.01 -5.64
CA ASN A 351 20.09 -12.28 -5.42
C ASN A 351 20.82 -12.05 -4.04
N HIS A 352 20.19 -12.00 -2.85
CA HIS A 352 20.42 -12.92 -1.68
C HIS A 352 19.59 -12.66 -0.34
N GLY A 353 18.50 -11.85 -0.28
CA GLY A 353 17.65 -11.32 0.89
C GLY A 353 17.08 -12.11 2.15
N SER A 354 16.45 -11.39 3.14
CA SER A 354 15.68 -11.65 4.46
C SER A 354 14.75 -10.58 5.11
N ILE A 355 13.45 -10.74 5.02
CA ILE A 355 12.46 -9.74 5.44
C ILE A 355 12.21 -9.80 6.99
N GLN A 356 11.35 -9.01 7.67
CA GLN A 356 11.41 -8.85 9.17
C GLN A 356 10.19 -9.22 10.11
N SER A 357 8.93 -9.44 9.65
CA SER A 357 7.76 -9.80 10.51
C SER A 357 6.57 -10.59 9.87
N SER A 358 5.46 -9.97 9.38
CA SER A 358 4.15 -10.71 9.37
C SER A 358 2.83 -10.23 8.71
N ALA A 359 2.63 -9.10 7.98
CA ALA A 359 1.27 -8.50 7.92
C ALA A 359 0.64 -8.08 6.57
N ALA A 360 -0.70 -8.15 6.54
CA ALA A 360 -1.55 -7.29 5.70
C ALA A 360 -1.18 -5.80 5.84
N GLY A 361 -1.75 -4.95 4.99
CA GLY A 361 -1.61 -3.50 5.11
C GLY A 361 -0.41 -2.87 4.39
N SER A 362 0.66 -3.59 4.04
CA SER A 362 2.02 -3.13 3.64
C SER A 362 2.84 -3.36 2.29
N PHE A 363 2.33 -3.48 1.05
CA PHE A 363 3.02 -3.54 -0.28
C PHE A 363 2.32 -2.61 -1.29
N SER A 364 2.79 -1.42 -1.71
CA SER A 364 1.91 -0.54 -2.54
C SER A 364 2.44 0.66 -3.36
N LYS A 365 1.62 1.55 -3.97
CA LYS A 365 1.65 1.93 -5.42
C LYS A 365 2.50 3.06 -6.00
N LEU A 366 3.44 2.75 -6.90
CA LEU A 366 3.85 3.54 -8.08
C LEU A 366 3.39 2.72 -9.25
N GLY A 367 2.29 3.13 -9.89
CA GLY A 367 1.78 2.59 -11.17
C GLY A 367 2.44 1.32 -11.68
N SER A 368 3.61 1.43 -12.35
CA SER A 368 4.46 0.39 -12.93
C SER A 368 5.72 -0.04 -12.14
N THR A 369 6.12 0.67 -11.06
CA THR A 369 7.47 0.65 -10.45
C THR A 369 7.42 0.27 -8.94
N VAL A 370 8.49 -0.08 -8.20
CA VAL A 370 8.48 -0.57 -6.78
C VAL A 370 9.84 -0.65 -6.06
N PHE A 371 10.29 -0.18 -4.84
CA PHE A 371 10.04 0.54 -3.52
C PHE A 371 9.54 -0.29 -2.30
N PHE A 372 10.17 -0.29 -1.11
CA PHE A 372 9.97 -1.37 -0.10
C PHE A 372 10.70 -1.07 1.28
N VAL A 373 11.42 -2.04 1.90
CA VAL A 373 11.76 -2.15 3.35
C VAL A 373 13.04 -2.95 3.67
N ASN A 374 13.81 -3.48 2.70
CA ASN A 374 14.77 -4.57 2.93
C ASN A 374 15.95 -4.65 3.95
N SER A 375 17.08 -5.30 3.59
CA SER A 375 18.32 -5.41 4.36
C SER A 375 19.48 -6.10 3.60
N ASP A 376 20.70 -6.08 4.15
CA ASP A 376 21.67 -7.22 4.17
C ASP A 376 22.73 -7.09 5.27
N SER A 377 23.60 -8.10 5.34
CA SER A 377 24.84 -8.13 6.10
C SER A 377 25.81 -6.94 5.89
N THR A 378 25.63 -6.10 4.88
CA THR A 378 26.52 -4.99 4.54
C THR A 378 25.96 -3.59 4.87
N HIS A 379 24.64 -3.31 4.86
CA HIS A 379 24.10 -2.00 5.29
C HIS A 379 22.98 -1.95 6.40
N GLY A 380 22.49 -3.06 6.98
CA GLY A 380 21.37 -3.00 7.98
C GLY A 380 19.95 -3.13 7.38
N THR A 381 18.85 -3.01 8.13
CA THR A 381 17.44 -3.10 7.62
C THR A 381 17.06 -1.92 6.71
N GLU A 382 17.14 -2.10 5.39
CA GLU A 382 17.42 -1.13 4.31
C GLU A 382 16.71 -1.41 2.90
N LEU A 383 17.25 -1.36 1.64
CA LEU A 383 16.47 -1.16 0.34
C LEU A 383 17.16 -1.51 -1.06
N TRP A 384 16.60 -1.40 -2.32
CA TRP A 384 17.02 -1.93 -3.69
C TRP A 384 15.88 -2.08 -4.85
N LYS A 385 15.33 -1.14 -5.76
CA LYS A 385 14.01 -1.10 -6.63
C LYS A 385 13.85 -1.02 -8.22
N SER A 386 12.81 -1.51 -8.99
CA SER A 386 12.12 -0.81 -10.20
C SER A 386 10.80 -1.35 -10.85
N ASP A 387 10.68 -1.58 -12.17
CA ASP A 387 9.52 -1.99 -13.03
C ASP A 387 9.12 -3.50 -13.01
N GLY A 388 9.60 -4.36 -13.96
CA GLY A 388 9.63 -5.83 -13.97
C GLY A 388 10.86 -6.51 -14.66
N THR A 389 12.12 -6.12 -14.39
CA THR A 389 13.39 -6.52 -15.09
C THR A 389 14.56 -6.90 -14.15
N VAL A 390 15.46 -7.86 -14.48
CA VAL A 390 16.55 -8.34 -13.54
C VAL A 390 17.69 -7.34 -13.41
N ASN A 391 17.38 -6.09 -13.71
CA ASN A 391 18.32 -5.01 -13.84
C ASN A 391 17.82 -3.73 -13.18
N GLY A 392 16.63 -3.21 -13.49
CA GLY A 392 16.23 -1.85 -13.08
C GLY A 392 16.22 -1.57 -11.56
N THR A 393 16.44 -2.61 -10.80
CA THR A 393 16.75 -2.65 -9.39
C THR A 393 18.31 -2.52 -9.28
N VAL A 394 18.88 -1.37 -8.88
CA VAL A 394 20.33 -0.97 -8.61
C VAL A 394 20.65 0.20 -7.60
N LEU A 395 21.42 0.07 -6.48
CA LEU A 395 21.35 0.90 -5.21
C LEU A 395 21.04 2.45 -5.25
N VAL A 396 20.45 3.03 -4.19
CA VAL A 396 20.08 4.45 -3.97
C VAL A 396 21.06 4.92 -2.94
N LYS A 397 20.81 4.66 -1.66
CA LYS A 397 21.51 5.29 -0.55
C LYS A 397 21.46 4.38 0.64
N ASP A 398 22.54 4.33 1.38
CA ASP A 398 22.61 3.69 2.68
C ASP A 398 22.21 4.69 3.78
N ILE A 399 21.17 4.40 4.58
CA ILE A 399 20.79 5.23 5.75
C ILE A 399 21.92 5.21 6.76
N TYR A 400 22.13 4.03 7.31
CA TYR A 400 22.73 3.83 8.61
C TYR A 400 24.06 3.16 8.33
N PRO A 401 25.13 3.91 7.98
CA PRO A 401 25.97 3.38 6.93
C PRO A 401 26.86 2.21 7.34
N GLY A 402 26.85 1.15 6.54
CA GLY A 402 27.37 -0.16 6.96
C GLY A 402 26.33 -0.99 7.74
N ALA A 403 26.66 -2.20 8.18
CA ALA A 403 25.69 -3.26 8.54
C ALA A 403 24.78 -3.06 9.78
N ALA A 404 24.27 -1.86 10.06
CA ALA A 404 23.47 -1.52 11.24
C ALA A 404 22.13 -0.94 10.83
N ASN A 405 21.05 -1.36 11.48
CA ASN A 405 19.71 -1.22 10.93
C ASN A 405 19.07 0.15 11.16
N SER A 406 18.34 0.62 10.14
CA SER A 406 17.37 1.69 10.29
C SER A 406 16.01 1.22 10.89
N ASN A 407 15.70 -0.08 10.95
CA ASN A 407 14.63 -0.74 11.78
C ASN A 407 13.16 -0.27 11.66
N PRO A 408 12.39 -0.83 10.71
CA PRO A 408 11.07 -0.21 10.42
C PRO A 408 9.79 -1.01 10.78
N SER A 409 8.90 -0.34 11.54
CA SER A 409 7.38 -0.22 11.31
C SER A 409 6.06 1.48 9.16
N ASN A 410 4.77 1.44 8.63
CA ASN A 410 3.93 2.52 8.04
C ASN A 410 3.55 2.82 6.52
N LEU A 411 4.31 2.64 5.41
CA LEU A 411 3.97 2.69 3.89
C LEU A 411 2.60 3.31 3.34
N ILE A 412 2.37 4.01 2.15
CA ILE A 412 0.98 4.37 1.66
C ILE A 412 0.45 4.68 0.18
N VAL A 413 -0.52 5.62 -0.08
CA VAL A 413 -0.47 6.71 -1.12
C VAL A 413 -1.20 8.00 -0.65
N ALA A 414 -0.58 9.19 -0.77
CA ALA A 414 -0.70 10.29 0.19
C ALA A 414 -0.25 11.78 -0.18
N ASN A 415 -0.12 12.19 -1.45
CA ASN A 415 0.18 13.57 -1.96
C ASN A 415 0.26 13.46 -3.48
N GLY A 416 1.02 12.42 -3.88
CA GLY A 416 1.60 12.12 -5.18
C GLY A 416 3.13 12.03 -5.06
N ARG A 417 3.72 11.28 -4.08
CA ARG A 417 5.18 11.14 -3.80
C ARG A 417 5.50 10.20 -2.57
N LEU A 418 6.69 9.76 -2.13
CA LEU A 418 6.93 8.50 -1.37
C LEU A 418 6.49 7.91 0.07
N PHE A 419 6.17 8.27 1.36
CA PHE A 419 6.67 9.14 2.48
C PHE A 419 6.60 8.45 4.13
N PHE A 420 7.59 7.85 5.02
CA PHE A 420 7.85 6.51 5.95
C PHE A 420 8.74 6.63 7.28
N ALA A 421 9.16 5.51 7.94
CA ALA A 421 10.13 5.43 9.08
C ALA A 421 11.35 4.41 9.10
N ALA A 422 12.63 4.83 8.96
CA ALA A 422 13.83 4.12 9.50
C ALA A 422 15.11 4.91 10.02
N THR A 423 15.57 4.65 11.25
CA THR A 423 16.74 5.17 12.03
C THR A 423 18.11 5.45 11.35
N ASP A 424 18.95 6.37 11.87
CA ASP A 424 20.36 6.65 11.48
C ASP A 424 21.26 7.14 12.64
N PRO A 425 22.60 7.20 12.42
CA PRO A 425 23.58 7.78 13.35
C PRO A 425 23.46 9.26 13.75
N LEU A 426 22.92 10.16 12.92
CA LEU A 426 22.95 11.60 13.15
C LEU A 426 21.77 12.14 13.96
N SER A 427 20.59 11.52 13.89
CA SER A 427 19.53 11.90 14.84
C SER A 427 18.65 10.79 15.44
N ALA A 428 18.84 9.52 15.06
CA ALA A 428 18.09 8.33 15.54
C ALA A 428 16.84 8.01 14.71
N THR A 429 15.71 7.59 15.28
CA THR A 429 14.51 7.17 14.51
C THR A 429 13.83 8.42 13.88
N GLU A 430 14.21 8.97 12.70
CA GLU A 430 14.10 10.43 12.32
C GLU A 430 14.07 10.92 10.77
N LEU A 431 13.53 12.11 10.38
CA LEU A 431 12.69 12.58 9.20
C LEU A 431 13.35 12.92 7.83
N TRP A 432 12.79 12.41 6.71
CA TRP A 432 13.31 12.39 5.32
C TRP A 432 12.25 12.35 4.11
N THR A 433 12.62 12.59 2.81
CA THR A 433 11.97 12.18 1.49
C THR A 433 12.89 11.65 0.34
N SER A 434 12.44 10.65 -0.46
CA SER A 434 13.14 9.82 -1.48
C SER A 434 13.11 10.36 -2.87
N ASP A 435 14.20 10.31 -3.67
CA ASP A 435 14.10 9.51 -4.90
C ASP A 435 15.37 8.88 -5.49
N GLY A 436 15.20 8.17 -6.62
CA GLY A 436 15.46 6.74 -6.75
C GLY A 436 16.73 6.33 -7.48
N THR A 437 17.71 7.23 -7.53
CA THR A 437 19.16 6.92 -7.61
C THR A 437 19.90 7.91 -6.70
N ASP A 438 19.94 7.62 -5.40
CA ASP A 438 20.55 8.35 -4.28
C ASP A 438 20.09 9.78 -4.01
N ALA A 439 20.13 10.65 -5.02
CA ALA A 439 20.52 12.04 -4.79
C ALA A 439 19.48 12.91 -4.10
N GLY A 440 18.21 12.62 -4.35
CA GLY A 440 17.08 13.30 -3.74
C GLY A 440 16.39 12.41 -2.73
N THR A 441 16.96 11.26 -2.43
CA THR A 441 16.75 10.55 -1.18
C THR A 441 17.53 11.32 -0.11
N HIS A 442 16.80 12.16 0.65
CA HIS A 442 17.35 12.97 1.75
C HIS A 442 16.36 13.27 2.87
N LEU A 443 16.85 13.55 4.08
CA LEU A 443 16.29 14.44 5.13
C LEU A 443 15.14 15.35 4.73
N VAL A 444 14.25 15.58 5.69
CA VAL A 444 13.45 16.80 5.72
C VAL A 444 13.70 17.64 6.97
N LYS A 445 13.26 17.32 8.19
CA LYS A 445 13.57 18.22 9.35
C LYS A 445 13.40 17.62 10.76
N ASP A 446 14.44 17.46 11.59
CA ASP A 446 14.53 17.77 13.04
C ASP A 446 13.24 17.67 13.97
N VAL A 447 13.15 17.15 15.26
CA VAL A 447 12.05 17.29 16.34
C VAL A 447 12.33 17.58 17.90
N TYR A 448 13.07 16.78 18.73
CA TYR A 448 13.75 17.01 20.08
C TYR A 448 15.33 17.09 20.09
N PRO A 449 16.05 18.07 20.68
CA PRO A 449 17.32 18.52 20.08
C PRO A 449 18.52 17.56 20.16
N GLY A 450 18.76 16.82 19.06
CA GLY A 450 20.01 16.13 18.74
C GLY A 450 19.82 14.71 18.19
N THR A 451 19.65 13.73 19.07
CA THR A 451 19.64 12.30 18.73
C THR A 451 18.59 11.51 19.53
N ALA A 452 17.33 11.92 19.50
CA ALA A 452 16.25 11.25 20.23
C ALA A 452 15.22 10.63 19.26
N ASP A 453 14.48 9.63 19.72
CA ASP A 453 13.64 8.79 18.83
C ASP A 453 12.21 9.27 18.68
N SER A 454 11.74 9.39 17.45
CA SER A 454 10.39 9.85 17.14
C SER A 454 9.25 8.85 17.40
N ILE A 455 9.42 7.57 17.01
CA ILE A 455 8.47 6.40 17.11
C ILE A 455 7.06 6.36 16.38
N PRO A 456 6.91 6.84 15.13
CA PRO A 456 5.75 6.97 14.24
C PRO A 456 4.72 5.87 13.98
N ASP A 457 3.46 6.26 13.72
CA ASP A 457 2.29 5.37 13.86
C ASP A 457 0.93 5.79 13.20
N SER A 458 0.45 4.98 12.22
CA SER A 458 -0.88 4.76 11.52
C SER A 458 -1.84 5.71 10.62
N LEU A 459 -1.78 6.71 9.64
CA LEU A 459 -1.09 7.80 8.76
C LEU A 459 -2.30 8.06 7.90
N THR A 460 -2.78 9.26 7.58
CA THR A 460 -4.17 9.14 7.17
C THR A 460 -4.81 10.16 6.25
N ASN A 461 -5.08 9.73 5.04
CA ASN A 461 -5.61 10.51 3.96
C ASN A 461 -6.70 11.60 4.21
N PHE A 462 -6.27 12.85 4.49
CA PHE A 462 -6.88 14.17 4.20
C PHE A 462 -6.47 15.03 2.96
N ALA A 463 -7.44 15.46 2.15
CA ALA A 463 -7.48 16.45 1.05
C ALA A 463 -6.36 16.54 0.00
N GLY A 464 -5.12 16.19 0.31
CA GLY A 464 -4.01 16.02 -0.60
C GLY A 464 -2.60 15.99 0.00
N LYS A 465 -2.39 15.96 1.33
CA LYS A 465 -1.05 16.28 1.87
C LYS A 465 -0.83 15.88 3.33
N LEU A 466 0.38 15.39 3.61
CA LEU A 466 1.22 15.78 4.74
C LEU A 466 0.62 15.82 6.15
N PHE A 467 0.62 14.78 6.99
CA PHE A 467 0.07 14.83 8.36
C PHE A 467 0.26 13.42 9.12
N PHE A 468 0.99 13.32 10.26
CA PHE A 468 1.08 12.18 11.28
C PHE A 468 0.96 12.40 12.84
N SER A 469 0.51 11.52 13.74
CA SER A 469 0.64 11.76 15.24
C SER A 469 2.10 12.15 15.69
N ALA A 470 2.47 13.00 16.68
CA ALA A 470 3.92 13.17 17.09
C ALA A 470 4.27 13.80 18.44
N ARG A 471 5.37 13.29 19.06
CA ARG A 471 6.17 13.90 20.16
C ARG A 471 7.07 15.07 19.69
N ASN A 472 7.66 15.81 20.63
CA ASN A 472 8.50 16.98 20.37
C ASN A 472 9.71 17.14 21.32
N ALA A 473 10.54 18.16 21.09
CA ALA A 473 10.99 18.99 22.21
C ALA A 473 10.14 20.24 22.38
N GLY A 474 9.28 20.17 23.39
CA GLY A 474 8.73 21.33 24.05
C GLY A 474 9.82 22.12 24.74
N ASP A 475 9.40 23.16 25.48
CA ASP A 475 10.33 23.99 26.25
C ASP A 475 11.28 23.14 27.10
N ALA A 476 12.59 23.39 27.00
CA ALA A 476 13.64 22.64 27.71
C ALA A 476 13.59 22.79 29.26
N SER A 477 12.57 23.49 29.80
CA SER A 477 12.18 23.41 31.21
C SER A 477 11.36 22.15 31.55
N GLN A 478 10.75 21.50 30.57
CA GLN A 478 9.94 20.28 30.69
C GLN A 478 10.76 19.01 30.87
N ARG A 479 10.08 17.94 31.27
CA ARG A 479 10.67 16.63 31.59
C ARG A 479 10.09 15.45 30.81
N VAL A 480 9.19 15.72 29.87
CA VAL A 480 8.46 14.73 29.06
C VAL A 480 8.31 15.31 27.65
N PRO A 481 8.57 14.55 26.57
CA PRO A 481 8.20 14.96 25.21
C PRO A 481 6.68 15.12 25.08
N GLU A 482 6.24 16.20 24.46
CA GLU A 482 4.82 16.51 24.22
C GLU A 482 4.42 15.84 22.91
N TYR A 483 3.72 14.69 22.97
CA TYR A 483 2.99 14.19 21.80
C TYR A 483 1.72 14.98 21.61
N ASP A 484 1.48 15.59 20.46
CA ASP A 484 0.20 16.25 20.12
C ASP A 484 -0.09 16.15 18.59
N LEU A 485 -0.58 17.25 18.02
CA LEU A 485 -0.31 17.82 16.68
C LEU A 485 -0.21 19.36 16.76
N TRP A 486 0.43 20.19 15.89
CA TRP A 486 1.36 20.07 14.73
C TRP A 486 0.75 20.25 13.17
N THR A 487 1.30 20.06 11.88
CA THR A 487 0.74 20.30 10.41
C THR A 487 1.22 19.54 9.01
N SER A 488 1.69 20.15 7.82
CA SER A 488 2.48 19.65 6.55
C SER A 488 2.21 19.80 4.97
N ASP A 489 3.09 19.36 4.00
CA ASP A 489 3.36 19.92 2.61
C ASP A 489 4.13 19.09 1.51
N GLY A 490 5.32 19.55 1.08
CA GLY A 490 6.36 18.97 0.24
C GLY A 490 7.79 19.61 0.27
N SER A 491 8.29 20.21 1.37
CA SER A 491 9.62 20.90 1.51
C SER A 491 10.32 20.77 2.89
N ASP A 492 11.27 21.63 3.31
CA ASP A 492 11.62 21.81 4.75
C ASP A 492 10.71 22.87 5.44
N ALA A 493 9.89 23.57 4.65
CA ALA A 493 9.76 25.01 4.80
C ALA A 493 8.33 25.56 4.87
N GLY A 494 7.32 24.85 4.36
CA GLY A 494 5.90 25.17 4.57
C GLY A 494 5.46 24.94 6.02
N THR A 495 6.21 25.46 6.98
CA THR A 495 6.46 24.83 8.29
C THR A 495 5.99 25.65 9.44
N MET A 496 5.39 24.94 10.39
CA MET A 496 4.82 25.59 11.54
C MET A 496 4.69 24.64 12.73
N GLN A 497 3.73 25.05 13.54
CA GLN A 497 3.35 24.71 14.88
C GLN A 497 2.07 25.58 15.03
N VAL A 498 0.82 25.12 15.26
CA VAL A 498 -0.33 26.05 15.08
C VAL A 498 -1.67 25.93 15.91
N LYS A 499 -1.76 25.39 17.16
CA LYS A 499 -2.73 25.70 18.30
C LYS A 499 -2.79 24.61 19.41
N ASP A 500 -1.88 24.59 20.39
CA ASP A 500 -1.70 23.44 21.29
C ASP A 500 -2.87 23.21 22.22
N ILE A 501 -3.15 21.94 22.42
CA ILE A 501 -4.32 21.38 23.07
C ILE A 501 -4.18 21.50 24.56
N GLN A 502 -3.03 21.10 25.07
CA GLN A 502 -2.80 20.95 26.49
C GLN A 502 -1.49 21.65 26.92
N PRO A 503 -1.19 22.88 26.44
CA PRO A 503 0.08 23.55 26.74
C PRO A 503 0.26 23.67 28.26
N PRO A 504 1.32 23.11 28.86
CA PRO A 504 2.51 22.49 28.27
C PRO A 504 2.63 21.01 28.68
N ASN A 505 1.84 20.13 28.07
CA ASN A 505 1.77 18.70 28.31
C ASN A 505 1.31 18.02 27.02
N THR A 506 1.83 16.82 26.75
CA THR A 506 1.33 15.94 25.69
C THR A 506 -0.19 15.77 25.68
N SER A 507 -0.80 15.90 24.50
CA SER A 507 -2.05 15.25 24.12
C SER A 507 -1.78 14.04 23.20
N PRO A 508 -1.49 12.83 23.74
CA PRO A 508 -0.93 11.75 22.93
C PRO A 508 -2.00 11.05 22.07
N PRO A 509 -1.79 10.89 20.75
CA PRO A 509 -2.85 10.39 19.87
C PRO A 509 -3.32 8.94 19.95
N ALA A 510 -4.66 8.68 19.93
CA ALA A 510 -5.21 7.32 19.81
C ALA A 510 -6.29 7.10 18.72
N GLY A 511 -6.16 5.96 18.02
CA GLY A 511 -7.21 5.33 17.20
C GLY A 511 -7.47 6.00 15.85
N LEU A 512 -6.50 5.92 14.93
CA LEU A 512 -6.59 6.46 13.57
C LEU A 512 -7.97 6.00 12.88
N THR A 513 -9.02 6.87 12.69
CA THR A 513 -10.21 6.89 11.70
C THR A 513 -10.59 8.26 11.04
N VAL A 514 -10.85 8.42 9.70
CA VAL A 514 -10.91 9.66 8.81
C VAL A 514 -12.32 10.08 8.34
N PHE A 515 -12.79 11.35 8.11
CA PHE A 515 -14.02 11.76 7.32
C PHE A 515 -14.39 13.23 6.98
N ASN A 516 -14.10 13.80 5.79
CA ASN A 516 -14.95 14.77 5.00
C ASN A 516 -14.08 15.60 4.08
N GLY A 517 -12.84 15.86 4.45
CA GLY A 517 -12.82 17.22 4.95
C GLY A 517 -13.17 17.25 6.42
N ALA A 518 -13.19 16.13 7.12
CA ALA A 518 -12.99 16.14 8.54
C ALA A 518 -12.10 14.98 9.02
N LEU A 519 -11.21 15.26 9.95
CA LEU A 519 -10.33 14.34 10.66
C LEU A 519 -10.75 14.33 12.13
N PHE A 520 -10.38 13.31 12.93
CA PHE A 520 -11.00 12.98 14.23
C PHE A 520 -10.37 11.87 15.24
N PHE A 521 -9.85 12.13 16.50
CA PHE A 521 -9.26 11.12 17.50
C PHE A 521 -10.10 11.05 18.79
N SER A 522 -9.95 9.99 19.58
CA SER A 522 -9.67 10.11 21.03
C SER A 522 -8.36 10.86 21.40
N ALA A 523 -8.47 12.10 21.89
CA ALA A 523 -7.44 13.11 22.24
C ALA A 523 -7.41 13.45 23.75
N ILE A 524 -6.71 14.47 24.29
CA ILE A 524 -6.86 14.93 25.71
C ILE A 524 -6.58 16.43 25.99
N GLU A 525 -7.51 17.11 26.66
CA GLU A 525 -7.32 18.48 27.22
C GLU A 525 -7.60 18.53 28.73
N PHE A 526 -6.88 19.39 29.46
CA PHE A 526 -7.08 19.68 30.89
C PHE A 526 -8.54 19.90 31.34
N THR A 527 -9.39 20.54 30.53
CA THR A 527 -10.76 20.91 30.92
C THR A 527 -11.79 19.81 30.70
N HIS A 528 -11.52 18.85 29.82
CA HIS A 528 -12.50 17.85 29.38
C HIS A 528 -12.00 16.39 29.43
N GLY A 529 -10.71 16.14 29.75
CA GLY A 529 -10.17 14.78 29.84
C GLY A 529 -9.80 14.16 28.49
N ARG A 530 -9.52 12.85 28.48
CA ARG A 530 -9.26 12.12 27.23
C ARG A 530 -10.54 11.93 26.43
N GLU A 531 -10.68 12.73 25.38
CA GLU A 531 -11.91 12.96 24.65
C GLU A 531 -11.70 12.99 23.15
N LEU A 532 -12.72 12.49 22.48
CA LEU A 532 -12.95 12.44 21.04
C LEU A 532 -12.92 13.91 20.48
N TRP A 533 -12.22 14.32 19.41
CA TRP A 533 -12.19 15.72 18.85
C TRP A 533 -12.03 15.64 17.31
N LYS A 534 -12.34 16.72 16.56
CA LYS A 534 -12.35 16.75 15.06
C LYS A 534 -11.56 17.89 14.39
N SER A 535 -11.44 17.89 13.05
CA SER A 535 -10.75 18.93 12.24
C SER A 535 -11.15 19.05 10.79
N ASP A 536 -11.02 20.23 10.18
CA ASP A 536 -10.81 20.50 8.75
C ASP A 536 -9.44 21.15 8.35
N GLY A 537 -8.50 21.34 9.30
CA GLY A 537 -7.05 21.61 9.19
C GLY A 537 -6.52 23.04 9.05
N THR A 538 -6.38 23.81 10.15
CA THR A 538 -5.62 25.04 10.51
C THR A 538 -5.89 25.38 12.01
N GLU A 539 -5.08 26.24 12.66
CA GLU A 539 -5.33 26.76 14.04
C GLU A 539 -6.79 27.06 14.39
N ALA A 540 -7.55 27.56 13.41
CA ALA A 540 -8.88 28.10 13.56
C ALA A 540 -9.96 27.09 14.00
N GLY A 541 -9.60 25.83 14.27
CA GLY A 541 -10.54 24.92 14.90
C GLY A 541 -10.24 23.43 14.94
N THR A 542 -9.87 22.91 16.09
CA THR A 542 -9.84 21.47 16.48
C THR A 542 -10.71 21.42 17.75
N THR A 543 -11.76 20.60 18.05
CA THR A 543 -12.74 20.67 19.22
C THR A 543 -13.37 19.36 19.65
N LEU A 544 -13.56 19.36 20.97
CA LEU A 544 -14.73 18.98 21.75
C LEU A 544 -16.03 19.70 21.32
N VAL A 545 -16.65 19.31 20.22
CA VAL A 545 -18.03 19.71 19.93
C VAL A 545 -19.07 19.21 20.97
N LYS A 546 -18.79 18.19 21.82
CA LYS A 546 -19.55 17.82 23.05
C LYS A 546 -18.89 16.75 23.94
N ASP A 547 -18.39 17.17 25.10
CA ASP A 547 -18.05 16.36 26.29
C ASP A 547 -18.94 15.10 26.53
N ILE A 548 -18.39 13.86 26.62
CA ILE A 548 -19.19 12.70 27.11
C ILE A 548 -19.31 12.73 28.61
N ARG A 549 -18.23 13.13 29.27
CA ARG A 549 -17.97 12.84 30.66
C ARG A 549 -17.74 14.14 31.44
N PRO A 550 -18.75 15.04 31.44
CA PRO A 550 -18.72 16.40 31.95
C PRO A 550 -17.56 16.79 32.88
N GLY A 551 -16.53 17.40 32.29
CA GLY A 551 -15.34 17.91 32.97
C GLY A 551 -14.10 17.05 32.78
N THR A 552 -13.15 17.13 33.71
CA THR A 552 -11.74 16.75 33.49
C THR A 552 -11.47 15.23 33.56
N VAL A 553 -12.33 14.37 33.02
CA VAL A 553 -12.23 12.91 33.18
C VAL A 553 -12.54 12.18 31.89
N ASP A 554 -11.57 11.41 31.42
CA ASP A 554 -11.57 10.61 30.20
C ASP A 554 -12.85 9.77 29.96
N SER A 555 -13.51 10.01 28.84
CA SER A 555 -14.31 9.00 28.14
C SER A 555 -13.44 7.97 27.39
N ALA A 556 -12.18 8.35 27.13
CA ALA A 556 -11.09 7.62 26.49
C ALA A 556 -11.52 6.74 25.28
N PRO A 557 -11.97 7.38 24.19
CA PRO A 557 -12.59 6.66 23.09
C PRO A 557 -11.64 5.73 22.30
N ILE A 558 -12.15 4.61 21.78
CA ILE A 558 -11.35 3.60 21.06
C ILE A 558 -12.11 2.81 20.00
N SER A 559 -11.34 2.08 19.18
CA SER A 559 -11.76 1.19 18.09
C SER A 559 -12.70 1.89 17.12
N PHE A 560 -12.13 2.43 16.07
CA PHE A 560 -12.90 3.16 15.08
C PHE A 560 -12.78 2.50 13.72
N THR A 561 -13.80 2.62 12.89
CA THR A 561 -13.87 1.93 11.60
C THR A 561 -14.93 2.60 10.71
N ILE A 562 -14.94 2.39 9.40
CA ILE A 562 -15.14 3.54 8.50
C ILE A 562 -16.37 3.39 7.58
N ALA A 563 -17.64 3.79 7.89
CA ALA A 563 -18.85 3.33 7.12
C ALA A 563 -20.34 3.75 7.44
N GLY A 564 -21.38 3.16 6.79
CA GLY A 564 -22.86 3.30 6.97
C GLY A 564 -23.53 4.52 6.39
N GLY A 565 -22.75 5.53 6.54
CA GLY A 565 -23.13 6.87 6.72
C GLY A 565 -21.86 7.32 7.38
N TRP A 566 -21.59 7.19 8.67
CA TRP A 566 -22.23 6.79 9.92
C TRP A 566 -20.85 6.48 10.76
N LEU A 567 -20.53 6.71 12.08
CA LEU A 567 -19.45 5.97 12.84
C LEU A 567 -19.59 5.62 14.38
N PHE A 568 -18.82 4.60 14.82
CA PHE A 568 -18.85 3.79 16.05
C PHE A 568 -17.52 3.82 16.76
N PHE A 569 -17.60 3.66 18.06
CA PHE A 569 -16.46 3.57 18.94
C PHE A 569 -16.96 3.09 20.28
N TYR A 570 -16.02 2.83 21.19
CA TYR A 570 -16.32 2.67 22.59
C TYR A 570 -15.85 3.86 23.38
N ALA A 571 -16.68 4.36 24.28
CA ALA A 571 -16.30 5.35 25.28
C ALA A 571 -17.29 5.40 26.44
N ASN A 572 -16.96 6.22 27.44
CA ASN A 572 -17.56 6.17 28.76
C ASN A 572 -18.13 7.53 29.22
N ASP A 573 -19.45 7.62 29.44
CA ASP A 573 -20.13 8.85 29.93
C ASP A 573 -20.27 8.91 31.45
N GLN A 574 -19.61 7.99 32.17
CA GLN A 574 -19.77 7.74 33.61
C GLN A 574 -21.16 7.22 34.05
N VAL A 575 -22.18 7.24 33.20
CA VAL A 575 -23.56 6.79 33.52
C VAL A 575 -23.80 5.35 33.07
N HIS A 576 -23.31 5.01 31.87
CA HIS A 576 -23.50 3.73 31.16
C HIS A 576 -22.19 2.94 30.98
N GLY A 577 -21.04 3.49 31.39
CA GLY A 577 -19.73 2.81 31.28
C GLY A 577 -19.15 2.81 29.85
N TYR A 578 -18.10 2.02 29.58
CA TYR A 578 -17.57 1.84 28.21
C TYR A 578 -18.57 1.12 27.33
N GLU A 579 -19.39 1.93 26.69
CA GLU A 579 -20.44 1.49 25.81
C GLU A 579 -20.18 1.90 24.39
N LEU A 580 -21.12 1.54 23.54
CA LEU A 580 -21.11 1.77 22.14
C LEU A 580 -21.79 3.12 21.80
N TRP A 581 -21.22 3.94 20.90
CA TRP A 581 -21.66 5.34 20.69
C TRP A 581 -21.58 5.81 19.20
N LYS A 582 -22.35 6.85 18.81
CA LYS A 582 -22.63 7.34 17.42
C LYS A 582 -22.33 8.80 17.19
N THR A 583 -22.36 9.30 15.95
CA THR A 583 -22.78 10.70 15.68
C THR A 583 -22.84 11.25 14.28
N ASP A 584 -23.24 12.53 14.07
CA ASP A 584 -22.91 13.34 12.87
C ASP A 584 -21.55 14.05 12.72
N GLY A 585 -21.46 15.22 13.35
CA GLY A 585 -20.55 16.32 13.02
C GLY A 585 -20.83 17.63 13.77
N THR A 586 -21.88 17.61 14.58
CA THR A 586 -22.39 18.68 15.45
C THR A 586 -22.30 18.25 16.92
N THR A 587 -22.85 19.06 17.82
CA THR A 587 -23.05 18.80 19.28
C THR A 587 -24.32 18.00 19.57
N ASP A 588 -25.18 17.80 18.57
CA ASP A 588 -26.52 17.22 18.73
C ASP A 588 -26.61 15.77 18.20
N GLY A 589 -25.63 15.33 17.42
CA GLY A 589 -25.67 14.05 16.72
C GLY A 589 -25.61 12.80 17.59
N THR A 590 -25.41 12.96 18.90
CA THR A 590 -25.23 11.84 19.83
C THR A 590 -25.99 11.98 21.15
N VAL A 591 -26.81 10.96 21.39
CA VAL A 591 -26.72 10.20 22.64
C VAL A 591 -26.08 8.84 22.32
N LEU A 592 -25.49 8.20 23.32
CA LEU A 592 -25.27 6.76 23.44
C LEU A 592 -26.11 5.91 22.47
N VAL A 593 -25.49 4.90 21.86
CA VAL A 593 -26.20 3.98 20.97
C VAL A 593 -27.09 3.08 21.79
N LYS A 594 -26.51 2.32 22.71
CA LYS A 594 -27.24 1.55 23.70
C LYS A 594 -26.43 1.40 24.97
N ASP A 595 -27.14 1.42 26.09
CA ASP A 595 -26.71 0.88 27.38
C ASP A 595 -26.74 -0.67 27.27
N ILE A 596 -25.66 -1.27 26.73
CA ILE A 596 -25.61 -2.72 26.45
C ILE A 596 -25.44 -3.51 27.74
N HIS A 597 -24.53 -3.08 28.62
CA HIS A 597 -24.32 -3.60 29.96
C HIS A 597 -24.98 -2.64 30.99
N PRO A 598 -26.21 -2.88 31.45
CA PRO A 598 -27.02 -1.80 32.04
C PRO A 598 -26.44 -1.12 33.29
N GLY A 599 -26.15 0.18 33.17
CA GLY A 599 -25.65 1.04 34.25
C GLY A 599 -24.16 1.36 34.16
N SER A 600 -23.52 1.79 35.26
CA SER A 600 -22.18 2.42 35.21
C SER A 600 -20.99 1.45 35.04
N SER A 601 -21.17 0.38 34.27
CA SER A 601 -20.15 -0.60 33.89
C SER A 601 -20.39 -0.95 32.42
N GLY A 602 -19.35 -0.86 31.60
CA GLY A 602 -19.52 -0.93 30.14
C GLY A 602 -19.35 -2.32 29.54
N SER A 603 -20.01 -2.53 28.41
CA SER A 603 -19.86 -3.69 27.54
C SER A 603 -18.45 -3.93 26.99
N ASN A 604 -17.50 -3.01 27.20
CA ASN A 604 -16.06 -3.22 26.96
C ASN A 604 -15.12 -2.93 28.15
N ASP A 605 -15.58 -2.96 29.41
CA ASP A 605 -14.74 -2.66 30.60
C ASP A 605 -13.54 -3.64 30.83
N ASN A 606 -13.31 -4.66 29.99
CA ASN A 606 -12.25 -5.65 30.17
C ASN A 606 -11.07 -5.46 29.18
N PRO A 607 -9.94 -4.85 29.59
CA PRO A 607 -8.80 -4.56 28.69
C PRO A 607 -8.05 -5.81 28.19
N SER A 608 -8.38 -7.01 28.69
CA SER A 608 -7.84 -8.27 28.15
C SER A 608 -8.43 -8.61 26.75
N PHE A 609 -9.59 -8.03 26.44
CA PHE A 609 -10.40 -8.34 25.26
C PHE A 609 -10.86 -7.03 24.59
N PRO A 610 -9.93 -6.25 24.00
CA PRO A 610 -10.24 -4.98 23.35
C PRO A 610 -11.27 -5.16 22.23
N PRO A 611 -12.03 -4.10 21.89
CA PRO A 611 -13.18 -4.23 21.02
C PRO A 611 -12.73 -4.47 19.58
N VAL A 612 -12.99 -5.67 19.07
CA VAL A 612 -12.76 -5.98 17.65
C VAL A 612 -13.96 -5.48 16.89
N MET A 613 -13.74 -4.57 15.95
CA MET A 613 -14.77 -3.95 15.14
C MET A 613 -14.44 -4.12 13.66
N ALA A 614 -15.39 -4.62 12.87
CA ALA A 614 -15.19 -4.73 11.42
C ALA A 614 -16.48 -4.65 10.59
N ALA A 615 -16.29 -4.86 9.28
CA ALA A 615 -16.77 -3.95 8.25
C ALA A 615 -17.55 -4.48 7.03
N VAL A 616 -18.81 -4.10 6.99
CA VAL A 616 -19.85 -5.09 6.98
C VAL A 616 -21.08 -4.47 6.34
N GLY A 617 -21.23 -4.61 5.01
CA GLY A 617 -22.48 -4.31 4.30
C GLY A 617 -22.82 -2.87 4.59
N ASN A 618 -23.99 -2.60 5.15
CA ASN A 618 -24.19 -1.38 5.91
C ASN A 618 -24.50 -1.56 7.42
N LEU A 619 -23.77 -2.39 8.18
CA LEU A 619 -24.08 -2.70 9.58
C LEU A 619 -22.90 -3.23 10.54
N LEU A 620 -22.08 -2.47 11.33
CA LEU A 620 -20.92 -2.97 12.19
C LEU A 620 -20.95 -4.43 12.76
N TYR A 621 -19.84 -5.18 12.70
CA TYR A 621 -19.55 -6.27 13.64
C TYR A 621 -18.70 -5.92 14.85
N PHE A 622 -19.19 -6.15 16.08
CA PHE A 622 -18.40 -5.96 17.32
C PHE A 622 -18.45 -7.08 18.35
N THR A 623 -17.61 -6.92 19.38
CA THR A 623 -17.57 -7.70 20.60
C THR A 623 -18.06 -6.90 21.80
N ALA A 624 -19.05 -7.40 22.54
CA ALA A 624 -19.59 -6.74 23.73
C ALA A 624 -20.14 -7.74 24.76
N ASP A 625 -20.18 -7.31 26.02
CA ASP A 625 -20.78 -8.01 27.16
C ASP A 625 -22.08 -7.30 27.58
N ASP A 626 -23.15 -8.01 27.92
CA ASP A 626 -24.36 -7.40 28.54
C ASP A 626 -24.42 -7.56 30.07
N GLY A 627 -23.34 -8.10 30.67
CA GLY A 627 -23.27 -8.42 32.09
C GLY A 627 -23.98 -9.72 32.47
N THR A 628 -24.58 -10.42 31.51
CA THR A 628 -25.28 -11.70 31.70
C THR A 628 -24.69 -12.85 30.88
N THR A 629 -24.14 -12.55 29.68
CA THR A 629 -23.59 -13.55 28.76
C THR A 629 -22.06 -13.55 28.61
N GLY A 630 -21.34 -12.55 29.13
CA GLY A 630 -19.93 -12.40 28.77
C GLY A 630 -19.74 -11.75 27.39
N ILE A 631 -18.48 -11.46 27.05
CA ILE A 631 -18.08 -10.88 25.76
C ILE A 631 -18.40 -11.84 24.61
N GLU A 632 -19.46 -11.51 23.92
CA GLU A 632 -20.04 -12.20 22.79
C GLU A 632 -19.95 -11.34 21.53
N LEU A 633 -20.44 -11.86 20.41
CA LEU A 633 -20.54 -11.08 19.19
C LEU A 633 -21.83 -10.24 19.20
N TRP A 634 -21.80 -9.00 18.71
CA TRP A 634 -22.91 -8.04 18.83
C TRP A 634 -23.02 -7.12 17.60
N ARG A 635 -24.26 -6.69 17.30
CA ARG A 635 -24.70 -5.80 16.20
C ARG A 635 -25.43 -4.59 16.76
N SER A 636 -25.49 -3.50 16.00
CA SER A 636 -26.25 -2.28 16.30
C SER A 636 -26.39 -1.30 15.11
N ASP A 637 -27.61 -0.96 14.62
CA ASP A 637 -27.77 0.24 13.78
C ASP A 637 -27.74 1.53 14.59
N GLY A 638 -26.82 1.66 15.55
CA GLY A 638 -26.59 2.94 16.20
C GLY A 638 -27.71 3.27 17.17
N THR A 639 -28.45 2.22 17.51
CA THR A 639 -29.76 2.15 18.13
C THR A 639 -29.74 1.73 19.58
N ASP A 640 -30.82 2.02 20.31
CA ASP A 640 -31.27 1.04 21.31
C ASP A 640 -32.01 -0.12 20.64
N ALA A 641 -33.04 0.22 19.85
CA ALA A 641 -34.05 -0.69 19.29
C ALA A 641 -33.52 -1.61 18.16
N GLY A 642 -32.20 -1.79 18.11
CA GLY A 642 -31.43 -2.47 17.07
C GLY A 642 -30.07 -3.02 17.51
N THR A 643 -29.72 -2.87 18.78
CA THR A 643 -28.47 -3.38 19.32
C THR A 643 -28.73 -4.66 20.11
N ILE A 644 -28.14 -5.76 19.66
CA ILE A 644 -28.13 -7.05 20.36
C ILE A 644 -26.81 -7.79 20.23
N GLN A 645 -26.66 -8.73 21.16
CA GLN A 645 -25.96 -9.97 20.95
C GLN A 645 -26.47 -10.72 19.72
N VAL A 646 -25.56 -11.00 18.80
CA VAL A 646 -25.67 -11.99 17.72
C VAL A 646 -26.43 -13.22 18.14
N LYS A 647 -25.88 -13.88 19.17
CA LYS A 647 -26.20 -15.16 19.77
C LYS A 647 -25.16 -15.35 20.88
N ASP A 648 -25.58 -15.85 22.02
CA ASP A 648 -24.72 -16.48 23.01
C ASP A 648 -23.95 -17.66 22.38
N ILE A 649 -22.67 -17.46 22.04
CA ILE A 649 -21.79 -18.49 21.48
C ILE A 649 -21.28 -19.45 22.55
N ALA A 650 -21.01 -18.97 23.77
CA ALA A 650 -20.49 -19.74 24.90
C ALA A 650 -21.50 -19.75 26.09
N PRO A 651 -22.51 -20.65 26.06
CA PRO A 651 -23.73 -20.57 26.88
C PRO A 651 -23.62 -20.13 28.34
N GLY A 652 -24.32 -19.03 28.66
CA GLY A 652 -24.32 -18.40 29.99
C GLY A 652 -23.27 -17.30 30.10
N SER A 653 -22.79 -17.01 31.32
CA SER A 653 -21.86 -15.90 31.57
C SER A 653 -20.39 -16.23 31.19
N LEU A 654 -20.15 -16.77 29.99
CA LEU A 654 -18.83 -17.11 29.49
C LEU A 654 -18.60 -16.39 28.16
N ALA A 655 -17.51 -15.64 28.04
CA ALA A 655 -17.16 -14.98 26.79
C ALA A 655 -16.64 -15.99 25.75
N SER A 656 -17.22 -16.00 24.54
CA SER A 656 -16.61 -16.68 23.38
C SER A 656 -15.41 -15.93 22.79
N ILE A 657 -15.27 -14.63 23.09
CA ILE A 657 -14.15 -13.78 22.67
C ILE A 657 -13.95 -13.81 21.13
N PRO A 658 -14.86 -13.24 20.34
CA PRO A 658 -14.70 -13.14 18.89
C PRO A 658 -13.48 -12.27 18.49
N LYS A 659 -12.62 -12.73 17.57
CA LYS A 659 -11.44 -11.98 17.07
C LYS A 659 -11.12 -12.22 15.59
N ASN A 660 -10.23 -11.41 15.02
CA ASN A 660 -9.74 -11.52 13.63
C ASN A 660 -10.87 -11.36 12.60
N PHE A 661 -11.60 -10.25 12.67
CA PHE A 661 -12.78 -10.07 11.83
C PHE A 661 -12.39 -9.74 10.39
N VAL A 662 -12.41 -10.75 9.52
CA VAL A 662 -12.30 -10.54 8.08
C VAL A 662 -13.68 -10.45 7.49
N PRO A 663 -14.04 -9.30 6.91
CA PRO A 663 -15.38 -9.12 6.41
C PRO A 663 -15.46 -9.63 4.98
N ILE A 664 -16.42 -10.53 4.73
CA ILE A 664 -16.58 -11.22 3.45
C ILE A 664 -18.00 -11.21 2.89
N GLY A 665 -18.26 -10.27 2.00
CA GLY A 665 -19.54 -10.00 1.39
C GLY A 665 -20.52 -9.58 2.43
N THR A 666 -21.05 -10.60 3.08
CA THR A 666 -21.72 -10.46 4.33
C THR A 666 -21.39 -11.43 5.46
N THR A 667 -20.60 -12.48 5.22
CA THR A 667 -20.13 -13.28 6.34
C THR A 667 -18.95 -12.64 7.03
N LEU A 668 -19.10 -12.41 8.33
CA LEU A 668 -17.97 -12.21 9.20
C LEU A 668 -17.26 -13.53 9.28
N PHE A 669 -16.01 -13.54 8.89
CA PHE A 669 -15.11 -14.57 9.38
C PHE A 669 -14.39 -14.01 10.57
N PHE A 670 -14.40 -14.79 11.63
CA PHE A 670 -13.70 -14.48 12.85
C PHE A 670 -13.23 -15.77 13.47
N THR A 671 -12.69 -15.65 14.67
CA THR A 671 -12.25 -16.73 15.52
C THR A 671 -12.91 -16.60 16.88
N THR A 672 -13.23 -17.70 17.55
CA THR A 672 -13.63 -17.69 18.97
C THR A 672 -12.75 -18.62 19.79
N VAL A 673 -12.80 -18.45 21.11
CA VAL A 673 -12.30 -19.39 22.12
C VAL A 673 -13.49 -19.97 22.90
N ALA A 674 -14.53 -20.39 22.18
CA ALA A 674 -15.75 -20.93 22.78
C ALA A 674 -15.50 -22.35 23.34
N THR A 675 -15.81 -22.57 24.62
CA THR A 675 -15.41 -23.79 25.35
C THR A 675 -16.29 -25.01 25.05
N PHE A 676 -16.16 -25.58 23.85
CA PHE A 676 -16.82 -26.84 23.49
C PHE A 676 -16.00 -28.06 23.95
N ASN A 677 -16.52 -28.80 24.92
CA ASN A 677 -16.04 -30.12 25.35
C ASN A 677 -14.58 -30.22 25.89
N GLY A 678 -13.99 -29.11 26.35
CA GLY A 678 -12.81 -29.14 27.23
C GLY A 678 -11.45 -28.92 26.57
N GLY A 679 -11.40 -28.55 25.30
CA GLY A 679 -10.22 -27.93 24.67
C GLY A 679 -10.22 -26.41 24.85
N PHE A 680 -9.03 -25.80 24.97
CA PHE A 680 -8.84 -24.36 24.80
C PHE A 680 -8.11 -24.12 23.48
N GLY A 681 -8.75 -23.47 22.52
CA GLY A 681 -8.12 -23.11 21.26
C GLY A 681 -8.94 -22.13 20.46
N ARG A 682 -8.33 -21.57 19.40
CA ARG A 682 -9.04 -20.69 18.47
C ARG A 682 -9.57 -21.46 17.29
N ASP A 683 -10.82 -21.18 16.99
CA ASP A 683 -11.68 -21.87 16.06
C ASP A 683 -12.30 -20.83 15.12
N LEU A 684 -12.36 -21.10 13.81
CA LEU A 684 -12.93 -20.18 12.81
C LEU A 684 -14.48 -20.18 12.91
N TRP A 685 -15.14 -19.02 13.05
CA TRP A 685 -16.61 -18.86 13.29
C TRP A 685 -17.29 -17.80 12.39
N LYS A 686 -18.55 -18.00 11.99
CA LYS A 686 -19.34 -17.12 11.08
C LYS A 686 -20.48 -16.36 11.74
N SER A 687 -20.73 -15.17 11.19
CA SER A 687 -21.81 -14.29 11.60
C SER A 687 -22.20 -13.38 10.43
N ASP A 688 -23.48 -13.32 10.05
CA ASP A 688 -23.99 -12.33 9.08
C ASP A 688 -25.35 -11.66 9.47
N GLY A 689 -25.77 -11.54 10.75
CA GLY A 689 -27.19 -11.30 11.19
C GLY A 689 -27.82 -12.14 12.34
N THR A 690 -28.78 -13.05 12.04
CA THR A 690 -29.71 -13.79 12.96
C THR A 690 -29.15 -14.94 13.84
N PRO A 691 -29.45 -15.05 15.15
CA PRO A 691 -28.76 -15.95 16.08
C PRO A 691 -28.41 -17.39 15.66
N ALA A 692 -29.35 -18.13 15.06
CA ALA A 692 -29.08 -19.51 14.67
C ALA A 692 -28.10 -19.64 13.48
N GLY A 693 -27.73 -18.51 12.87
CA GLY A 693 -26.55 -18.33 12.01
C GLY A 693 -25.31 -17.75 12.72
N THR A 694 -25.07 -17.91 14.02
CA THR A 694 -23.67 -17.81 14.52
C THR A 694 -23.20 -19.00 15.32
N VAL A 695 -22.12 -19.62 14.87
CA VAL A 695 -22.24 -21.05 14.69
C VAL A 695 -20.89 -21.82 14.55
N LEU A 696 -20.99 -23.18 14.62
CA LEU A 696 -20.07 -24.37 14.62
C LEU A 696 -19.98 -25.33 13.27
N VAL A 697 -19.29 -25.44 12.02
CA VAL A 697 -17.99 -25.55 11.05
C VAL A 697 -17.33 -26.89 10.69
N LYS A 698 -16.19 -27.13 11.31
CA LYS A 698 -15.29 -28.25 11.22
C LYS A 698 -14.23 -27.98 12.27
N ASP A 699 -14.30 -28.74 13.35
CA ASP A 699 -13.23 -28.79 14.33
C ASP A 699 -11.88 -29.03 13.63
N ILE A 700 -10.97 -28.07 13.82
CA ILE A 700 -9.71 -28.00 13.08
C ILE A 700 -8.72 -29.02 13.63
N HIS A 701 -8.76 -29.22 14.94
CA HIS A 701 -7.87 -30.10 15.70
C HIS A 701 -8.71 -30.85 16.75
N PRO A 702 -9.54 -31.82 16.33
CA PRO A 702 -10.61 -32.36 17.16
C PRO A 702 -10.12 -33.06 18.42
N GLY A 703 -10.49 -32.50 19.59
CA GLY A 703 -10.05 -32.98 20.90
C GLY A 703 -8.66 -32.51 21.35
N GLY A 704 -8.01 -31.63 20.58
CA GLY A 704 -6.81 -30.92 20.97
C GLY A 704 -7.09 -29.56 21.61
N SER A 705 -6.06 -28.71 21.68
CA SER A 705 -6.16 -27.30 22.09
C SER A 705 -6.63 -26.40 20.93
N GLY A 706 -7.71 -26.83 20.25
CA GLY A 706 -8.31 -26.22 19.06
C GLY A 706 -7.33 -25.98 17.90
N GLY A 707 -7.82 -25.30 16.85
CA GLY A 707 -7.03 -25.07 15.65
C GLY A 707 -5.85 -24.12 15.85
N GLY A 708 -6.03 -23.06 16.64
CA GLY A 708 -5.01 -22.01 16.80
C GLY A 708 -5.12 -20.90 15.75
N VAL A 709 -6.36 -20.57 15.35
CA VAL A 709 -6.66 -19.71 14.21
C VAL A 709 -6.21 -18.25 14.32
N ALA A 710 -5.51 -17.80 13.28
CA ALA A 710 -4.78 -16.53 13.12
C ALA A 710 -4.80 -16.07 11.64
N GLU A 711 -4.36 -14.83 11.37
CA GLU A 711 -4.03 -14.35 10.03
C GLU A 711 -5.11 -14.49 8.93
N LEU A 712 -6.37 -14.24 9.23
CA LEU A 712 -7.41 -14.33 8.21
C LEU A 712 -7.24 -13.23 7.14
N VAL A 713 -7.55 -13.53 5.87
CA VAL A 713 -7.57 -12.56 4.76
C VAL A 713 -8.63 -12.83 3.70
N ASN A 714 -8.72 -11.87 2.78
CA ASN A 714 -9.72 -11.66 1.76
C ASN A 714 -9.10 -11.66 0.32
N LEU A 715 -9.83 -12.28 -0.60
CA LEU A 715 -9.63 -12.57 -2.03
C LEU A 715 -10.97 -12.67 -2.69
N ASN A 716 -11.22 -12.16 -3.90
CA ASN A 716 -12.35 -12.29 -4.83
C ASN A 716 -13.57 -13.18 -4.59
N GLY A 717 -13.50 -14.25 -3.81
CA GLY A 717 -14.28 -14.11 -2.58
C GLY A 717 -14.06 -15.10 -1.46
N THR A 718 -12.88 -15.72 -1.42
CA THR A 718 -12.31 -16.94 -0.80
C THR A 718 -11.52 -16.59 0.52
N LEU A 719 -11.71 -17.12 1.77
CA LEU A 719 -10.85 -16.72 2.95
C LEU A 719 -9.57 -17.46 2.81
N LEU A 720 -8.50 -16.90 3.33
CA LEU A 720 -7.24 -17.58 3.40
C LEU A 720 -6.60 -17.23 4.79
N PHE A 721 -6.15 -18.21 5.62
CA PHE A 721 -5.81 -17.99 7.06
C PHE A 721 -4.85 -19.02 7.72
N THR A 722 -4.26 -18.71 8.90
CA THR A 722 -3.25 -19.46 9.71
C THR A 722 -3.75 -20.23 10.97
N ALA A 723 -3.12 -21.35 11.39
CA ALA A 723 -3.47 -22.30 12.50
C ALA A 723 -2.70 -23.66 12.43
N ASN A 724 -3.11 -24.73 13.15
CA ASN A 724 -2.59 -26.12 13.14
C ASN A 724 -3.71 -27.20 13.28
N ASP A 725 -3.56 -28.42 12.71
CA ASP A 725 -4.55 -29.53 12.85
C ASP A 725 -4.21 -30.57 13.94
N GLY A 726 -3.01 -30.50 14.51
CA GLY A 726 -2.46 -31.45 15.48
C GLY A 726 -1.61 -32.59 14.89
N ILE A 727 -1.62 -32.77 13.57
CA ILE A 727 -0.84 -33.80 12.86
C ILE A 727 0.39 -33.18 12.21
N ASN A 728 0.26 -31.94 11.72
CA ASN A 728 1.07 -31.47 10.61
C ASN A 728 1.52 -29.97 10.70
N GLY A 729 1.52 -29.37 11.90
CA GLY A 729 2.09 -28.02 12.12
C GLY A 729 1.22 -26.86 11.67
N SER A 730 1.80 -25.69 11.34
CA SER A 730 1.05 -24.50 10.86
C SER A 730 1.54 -24.04 9.48
N GLU A 731 0.68 -23.93 8.45
CA GLU A 731 1.05 -24.07 7.02
C GLU A 731 0.16 -23.42 5.90
N LEU A 732 -1.01 -23.97 5.54
CA LEU A 732 -1.92 -23.53 4.46
C LEU A 732 -3.46 -23.90 4.63
N TRP A 733 -4.43 -23.07 5.17
CA TRP A 733 -5.94 -23.24 5.01
C TRP A 733 -6.57 -22.06 4.24
N ARG A 734 -7.48 -22.34 3.28
CA ARG A 734 -8.44 -21.34 2.77
C ARG A 734 -9.61 -21.13 3.71
N SER A 735 -10.87 -21.16 3.28
CA SER A 735 -11.91 -20.29 3.84
C SER A 735 -13.24 -20.38 3.14
N ASN A 736 -14.18 -21.16 3.65
CA ASN A 736 -15.35 -21.61 2.92
C ASN A 736 -16.57 -21.29 3.78
N GLY A 737 -17.18 -22.29 4.41
CA GLY A 737 -18.38 -22.23 5.24
C GLY A 737 -19.81 -22.81 4.92
N THR A 738 -20.02 -23.91 4.18
CA THR A 738 -21.07 -24.93 4.50
C THR A 738 -20.46 -26.19 5.15
N ASP A 739 -20.57 -27.49 4.75
CA ASP A 739 -20.00 -28.62 5.59
C ASP A 739 -18.79 -29.57 5.14
N ALA A 740 -18.26 -29.69 3.89
CA ALA A 740 -17.02 -30.48 3.49
C ALA A 740 -15.66 -29.74 3.30
N GLY A 741 -15.55 -28.86 2.32
CA GLY A 741 -14.59 -27.78 2.18
C GLY A 741 -14.07 -27.00 3.42
N THR A 742 -13.35 -27.55 4.39
CA THR A 742 -12.44 -26.76 5.24
C THR A 742 -11.05 -27.40 5.42
N THR A 743 -10.13 -27.08 4.50
CA THR A 743 -8.82 -27.69 4.33
C THR A 743 -7.57 -26.80 4.33
N MET A 744 -6.81 -26.95 5.41
CA MET A 744 -5.52 -27.66 5.50
C MET A 744 -5.02 -27.97 4.11
N VAL A 745 -3.87 -27.65 3.53
CA VAL A 745 -3.67 -28.11 2.13
C VAL A 745 -2.24 -28.57 1.73
N LYS A 746 -1.19 -27.76 1.70
CA LYS A 746 0.14 -28.21 1.24
C LYS A 746 1.07 -28.38 2.41
N ASP A 747 1.82 -29.46 2.35
CA ASP A 747 2.82 -29.86 3.33
C ASP A 747 4.16 -29.22 3.07
N ILE A 748 4.35 -28.02 3.63
CA ILE A 748 5.47 -27.14 3.40
C ILE A 748 6.69 -27.74 4.04
N ALA A 749 6.64 -27.96 5.35
CA ALA A 749 7.64 -28.63 6.16
C ALA A 749 7.10 -29.99 6.65
N PRO A 750 7.22 -31.06 5.83
CA PRO A 750 6.85 -32.44 6.13
C PRO A 750 7.03 -32.91 7.58
N GLY A 751 5.99 -32.69 8.39
CA GLY A 751 5.93 -33.10 9.78
C GLY A 751 5.07 -32.18 10.66
N ALA A 752 5.09 -32.46 11.98
CA ALA A 752 4.30 -31.72 12.96
C ALA A 752 4.85 -30.33 13.33
N THR A 753 6.02 -29.95 12.79
CA THR A 753 6.60 -28.60 12.95
C THR A 753 5.78 -27.55 12.20
N GLY A 754 5.39 -27.91 10.97
CA GLY A 754 4.91 -26.98 9.98
C GLY A 754 5.89 -25.84 9.73
N SER A 755 5.37 -24.78 9.15
CA SER A 755 6.15 -23.73 8.52
C SER A 755 6.01 -22.36 9.20
N ASN A 756 4.91 -22.15 9.94
CA ASN A 756 4.64 -21.01 10.82
C ASN A 756 4.41 -19.70 10.06
N PRO A 757 3.22 -19.55 9.44
CA PRO A 757 3.06 -18.70 8.26
C PRO A 757 2.12 -17.50 8.54
N THR A 758 2.49 -16.30 8.09
CA THR A 758 1.97 -15.01 8.62
C THR A 758 2.16 -13.92 7.57
N GLY A 759 1.21 -13.06 7.16
CA GLY A 759 1.55 -12.11 6.07
C GLY A 759 0.60 -11.59 5.01
N PHE A 760 -0.69 -11.43 5.24
CA PHE A 760 -1.66 -11.72 4.17
C PHE A 760 -2.21 -10.49 3.43
N THR A 761 -1.96 -10.34 2.11
CA THR A 761 -2.44 -9.14 1.37
C THR A 761 -2.34 -9.15 -0.14
N ASN A 762 -3.38 -8.62 -0.82
CA ASN A 762 -4.09 -9.11 -2.03
C ASN A 762 -3.61 -8.57 -3.40
N VAL A 763 -3.09 -9.38 -4.34
CA VAL A 763 -2.80 -8.91 -5.73
C VAL A 763 -4.12 -8.45 -6.32
N ASN A 764 -4.04 -7.57 -7.30
CA ASN A 764 -4.81 -7.79 -8.51
C ASN A 764 -4.43 -9.15 -9.14
N GLY A 765 -4.70 -10.26 -8.46
CA GLY A 765 -4.62 -11.62 -8.93
C GLY A 765 -4.38 -12.57 -7.79
N THR A 766 -3.16 -12.94 -7.57
CA THR A 766 -2.77 -13.88 -6.55
C THR A 766 -3.14 -13.14 -5.18
N LEU A 767 -3.39 -13.76 -4.00
CA LEU A 767 -2.45 -13.41 -2.80
C LEU A 767 0.35 -14.54 -2.57
N PHE A 768 1.04 -14.99 -1.54
CA PHE A 768 1.97 -14.10 -1.01
C PHE A 768 1.36 -13.87 0.64
N PHE A 769 1.51 -14.68 1.76
CA PHE A 769 1.73 -14.62 3.28
C PHE A 769 2.88 -15.66 3.80
N SER A 770 3.49 -15.69 5.01
CA SER A 770 4.72 -16.53 5.38
C SER A 770 4.70 -18.09 5.33
N ALA A 771 5.76 -18.77 5.88
CA ALA A 771 6.08 -20.22 5.98
C ALA A 771 7.56 -20.54 6.41
N ASN A 772 8.08 -21.74 6.04
CA ASN A 772 9.40 -22.39 6.16
C ASN A 772 9.28 -23.92 5.89
N ASP A 773 9.96 -24.53 4.90
CA ASP A 773 9.86 -25.97 4.56
C ASP A 773 10.88 -26.87 5.26
N GLY A 774 11.79 -26.30 6.06
CA GLY A 774 12.86 -27.03 6.71
C GLY A 774 13.99 -27.54 5.81
N THR A 775 13.88 -27.39 4.47
CA THR A 775 14.99 -27.49 3.52
C THR A 775 15.60 -26.14 3.18
N THR A 776 14.82 -25.08 3.34
CA THR A 776 15.08 -23.78 2.69
C THR A 776 14.85 -22.59 3.67
N GLY A 777 13.96 -22.71 4.67
CA GLY A 777 13.94 -21.79 5.82
C GLY A 777 12.85 -20.72 5.76
N ILE A 778 12.83 -19.78 6.73
CA ILE A 778 11.80 -18.71 6.76
C ILE A 778 12.14 -17.67 5.70
N GLU A 779 11.29 -17.61 4.70
CA GLU A 779 11.29 -16.81 3.49
C GLU A 779 9.80 -16.47 3.10
N LEU A 780 9.28 -16.60 1.83
CA LEU A 780 8.06 -15.86 1.34
C LEU A 780 7.08 -16.17 0.04
N TRP A 781 6.66 -17.37 -0.51
CA TRP A 781 5.98 -17.75 -1.88
C TRP A 781 4.78 -17.05 -2.65
N LYS A 782 4.29 -17.62 -3.82
CA LYS A 782 2.93 -17.36 -4.44
C LYS A 782 1.77 -18.21 -4.01
N SER A 783 0.51 -17.74 -4.13
CA SER A 783 -0.62 -18.65 -4.40
C SER A 783 -1.82 -18.26 -5.30
N ASP A 784 -2.02 -18.99 -6.41
CA ASP A 784 -3.22 -18.86 -7.25
C ASP A 784 -4.24 -20.02 -7.37
N GLY A 785 -4.05 -21.21 -6.81
CA GLY A 785 -5.11 -21.74 -5.94
C GLY A 785 -5.93 -22.95 -6.29
N THR A 786 -5.55 -23.65 -7.32
CA THR A 786 -5.24 -25.07 -7.04
C THR A 786 -3.92 -25.00 -6.23
N SER A 787 -3.48 -26.03 -5.54
CA SER A 787 -2.10 -26.05 -5.00
C SER A 787 -0.97 -25.84 -5.91
N THR A 788 -0.95 -26.45 -7.10
CA THR A 788 -0.07 -26.27 -8.24
C THR A 788 -0.34 -24.85 -8.75
N GLY A 789 -0.55 -23.94 -7.75
CA GLY A 789 -1.04 -22.60 -7.38
C GLY A 789 -0.75 -22.17 -5.92
N THR A 790 0.51 -22.37 -5.53
CA THR A 790 1.21 -22.16 -4.27
C THR A 790 2.78 -22.29 -4.47
N VAL A 791 3.50 -21.49 -5.31
CA VAL A 791 4.87 -21.79 -5.90
C VAL A 791 6.05 -21.02 -5.26
N LEU A 792 7.29 -21.56 -5.34
CA LEU A 792 8.62 -20.88 -5.30
C LEU A 792 8.90 -19.90 -6.42
N VAL A 793 9.11 -18.66 -6.03
CA VAL A 793 9.17 -17.42 -6.87
C VAL A 793 12.09 -16.15 -7.87
N LYS A 794 13.27 -16.16 -7.15
CA LYS A 794 14.45 -17.06 -7.29
C LYS A 794 14.65 -17.93 -6.03
N ASP A 795 15.89 -18.34 -5.80
CA ASP A 795 16.44 -18.58 -4.48
C ASP A 795 17.36 -17.44 -4.11
N ILE A 796 17.15 -16.86 -2.93
CA ILE A 796 18.10 -15.92 -2.40
C ILE A 796 19.13 -16.44 -1.47
N ASN A 797 18.96 -16.23 -0.17
CA ASN A 797 20.09 -16.37 0.73
C ASN A 797 20.52 -17.85 0.52
N PRO A 798 21.74 -18.14 0.05
CA PRO A 798 21.88 -19.37 -0.72
C PRO A 798 22.39 -20.49 0.21
N GLY A 799 21.54 -21.44 0.62
CA GLY A 799 21.94 -22.42 1.65
C GLY A 799 20.85 -23.17 2.43
N ALA A 800 20.62 -22.75 3.69
CA ALA A 800 19.68 -23.36 4.66
C ALA A 800 19.16 -22.43 5.80
N GLY A 801 19.41 -21.12 5.74
CA GLY A 801 19.18 -20.17 6.87
C GLY A 801 17.83 -19.46 6.83
N HIS A 802 17.69 -18.32 7.53
CA HIS A 802 16.39 -17.72 7.83
C HIS A 802 16.36 -16.21 7.75
N SER A 803 15.15 -15.74 7.48
CA SER A 803 15.01 -14.60 6.60
C SER A 803 13.56 -14.00 6.59
N PHE A 804 12.83 -14.26 7.70
CA PHE A 804 11.84 -13.49 8.53
C PHE A 804 10.67 -12.56 8.06
N PRO A 805 9.87 -12.73 7.00
CA PRO A 805 9.32 -11.54 6.28
C PRO A 805 8.21 -10.56 6.79
N SER A 806 8.30 -9.20 6.67
CA SER A 806 7.21 -8.17 6.67
C SER A 806 6.82 -7.50 5.32
N SER A 807 5.89 -6.54 5.49
CA SER A 807 5.47 -5.40 4.67
C SER A 807 4.68 -5.66 3.40
N LEU A 808 3.35 -5.89 3.53
CA LEU A 808 2.48 -6.46 2.50
C LEU A 808 0.97 -5.92 2.26
N THR A 809 0.50 -5.42 1.06
CA THR A 809 -0.81 -4.70 0.57
C THR A 809 -1.00 -4.65 -0.98
N ASN A 810 -1.83 -3.74 -1.58
CA ASN A 810 -2.02 -3.49 -3.02
C ASN A 810 -2.46 -2.05 -3.44
N VAL A 811 -2.81 -1.89 -4.73
CA VAL A 811 -2.30 -0.87 -5.66
C VAL A 811 -3.06 -0.84 -7.00
N SER A 812 -3.05 -1.96 -7.74
CA SER A 812 -2.97 -2.07 -9.22
C SER A 812 -1.70 -1.51 -9.94
N GLY A 813 -0.46 -2.04 -9.79
CA GLY A 813 -0.05 -3.14 -8.91
C GLY A 813 1.37 -3.71 -8.84
N THR A 814 2.39 -2.91 -8.63
CA THR A 814 3.77 -3.37 -8.40
C THR A 814 3.97 -3.92 -6.95
N LEU A 815 5.12 -4.46 -6.47
CA LEU A 815 5.31 -5.07 -5.08
C LEU A 815 6.77 -5.21 -4.51
N TYR A 816 7.10 -5.09 -3.19
CA TYR A 816 7.05 -3.92 -2.23
C TYR A 816 7.53 -4.20 -0.67
N PHE A 817 8.29 -5.28 -0.23
CA PHE A 817 8.68 -5.85 1.17
C PHE A 817 10.08 -5.57 1.92
N ASP A 818 10.63 -6.38 2.88
CA ASP A 818 11.91 -6.27 3.70
C ASP A 818 13.28 -7.15 3.63
N ALA A 819 13.77 -7.80 2.59
CA ALA A 819 14.90 -8.77 2.53
C ALA A 819 16.45 -8.48 2.82
N ASN A 820 17.02 -8.79 4.03
CA ASN A 820 18.45 -9.13 4.46
C ASN A 820 19.29 -10.13 3.61
N ASP A 821 20.01 -9.65 2.60
CA ASP A 821 20.74 -10.51 1.63
C ASP A 821 21.91 -11.40 2.09
N GLY A 822 22.34 -11.31 3.35
CA GLY A 822 23.52 -12.04 3.81
C GLY A 822 24.85 -11.69 3.10
N VAL A 823 24.90 -10.72 2.17
CA VAL A 823 26.08 -10.41 1.33
C VAL A 823 26.33 -8.92 0.99
N HIS A 824 25.81 -8.40 -0.13
CA HIS A 824 26.60 -7.60 -1.10
C HIS A 824 26.63 -6.07 -0.89
N GLY A 825 25.65 -5.50 -0.20
CA GLY A 825 25.40 -4.06 -0.14
C GLY A 825 23.96 -3.59 -0.37
N THR A 826 22.93 -4.18 0.26
CA THR A 826 21.92 -3.44 1.04
C THR A 826 20.36 -3.56 0.90
N GLN A 827 19.64 -4.71 0.82
CA GLN A 827 18.94 -5.13 -0.42
C GLN A 827 17.41 -5.41 -0.49
N LEU A 828 16.63 -4.43 -0.95
CA LEU A 828 15.36 -4.53 -1.73
C LEU A 828 15.41 -5.26 -3.08
N TRP A 829 14.25 -5.49 -3.69
CA TRP A 829 14.22 -6.11 -5.01
C TRP A 829 13.09 -5.63 -5.96
N ARG A 830 12.33 -6.45 -6.71
CA ARG A 830 11.08 -6.01 -7.39
C ARG A 830 10.33 -7.15 -8.09
N SER A 831 9.02 -7.33 -7.77
CA SER A 831 8.28 -8.47 -8.36
C SER A 831 7.95 -8.23 -9.82
N ASP A 832 7.38 -9.17 -10.57
CA ASP A 832 5.97 -9.46 -10.91
C ASP A 832 5.44 -10.95 -10.93
N GLY A 833 6.29 -11.99 -10.73
CA GLY A 833 6.24 -13.50 -10.76
C GLY A 833 7.15 -14.56 -11.60
N THR A 834 7.99 -14.28 -12.65
CA THR A 834 9.18 -14.92 -13.36
C THR A 834 10.64 -14.57 -12.91
N ASP A 835 11.72 -14.51 -13.77
CA ASP A 835 13.23 -14.35 -13.61
C ASP A 835 13.84 -13.02 -14.13
N ALA A 836 13.06 -12.04 -14.61
CA ALA A 836 13.57 -10.66 -14.73
C ALA A 836 13.66 -9.81 -13.40
N GLY A 837 12.76 -8.85 -13.11
CA GLY A 837 12.59 -8.11 -11.82
C GLY A 837 13.66 -7.89 -10.69
N THR A 838 14.18 -8.88 -9.98
CA THR A 838 14.53 -8.71 -8.53
C THR A 838 16.01 -8.52 -8.34
N VAL A 839 16.42 -7.31 -7.91
CA VAL A 839 17.84 -6.90 -7.93
C VAL A 839 18.15 -5.64 -7.06
N PRO A 840 19.18 -4.75 -7.30
CA PRO A 840 19.62 -3.52 -6.52
C PRO A 840 19.09 -2.04 -6.09
N ILE A 841 18.04 -1.20 -6.37
CA ILE A 841 17.97 0.33 -5.97
C ILE A 841 18.17 1.05 -4.59
N ALA A 842 18.59 0.63 -3.37
CA ALA A 842 18.64 1.52 -2.17
C ALA A 842 19.31 0.94 -0.92
N ALA A 843 19.16 1.55 0.25
CA ALA A 843 19.51 0.94 1.52
C ALA A 843 18.81 1.66 2.71
N ILE A 844 17.46 1.55 2.82
CA ILE A 844 16.50 2.38 3.62
C ILE A 844 15.09 1.69 4.00
N ALA A 845 14.41 1.60 5.19
CA ALA A 845 13.20 0.64 5.34
C ALA A 845 11.76 1.04 5.99
N GLY A 846 10.56 0.42 5.72
CA GLY A 846 9.18 0.89 6.19
C GLY A 846 8.01 -0.15 6.21
N TYR A 847 6.73 0.09 6.59
CA TYR A 847 5.72 -1.01 6.83
C TYR A 847 4.12 -0.87 6.80
N ASN A 848 3.34 -0.07 5.98
CA ASN A 848 1.86 -0.29 5.62
C ASN A 848 1.02 0.43 4.46
N PHE A 849 1.22 0.14 3.13
CA PHE A 849 0.72 0.86 1.89
C PHE A 849 -0.71 0.83 1.17
N ARG A 850 -0.98 1.73 0.14
CA ARG A 850 -2.17 1.86 -0.83
C ARG A 850 -1.95 2.39 -2.32
N VAL A 851 -2.73 3.35 -2.91
CA VAL A 851 -2.93 3.56 -4.42
C VAL A 851 -3.23 5.01 -4.99
N SER A 852 -2.48 5.66 -5.94
CA SER A 852 -2.94 6.81 -6.85
C SER A 852 -1.94 7.40 -7.94
N ALA A 853 -2.25 8.56 -8.60
CA ALA A 853 -1.50 9.52 -9.50
C ALA A 853 -0.42 9.02 -10.52
N ASN A 854 0.42 9.92 -11.05
CA ASN A 854 1.74 9.59 -11.64
C ASN A 854 2.79 9.26 -10.55
N HIS A 855 2.38 8.92 -9.33
CA HIS A 855 3.27 8.89 -8.17
C HIS A 855 2.81 7.87 -7.11
N LEU A 856 3.61 7.68 -6.06
CA LEU A 856 3.49 6.57 -5.12
C LEU A 856 3.73 6.97 -3.72
N PHE A 857 3.28 6.14 -2.77
CA PHE A 857 3.93 6.11 -1.48
C PHE A 857 4.29 4.71 -1.04
N PHE A 858 5.58 4.37 -0.95
CA PHE A 858 6.03 3.53 0.15
C PHE A 858 5.94 4.33 1.41
N VAL A 859 6.93 4.53 2.28
CA VAL A 859 6.93 5.77 3.10
C VAL A 859 8.34 6.62 2.84
N VAL A 860 9.47 7.17 3.47
CA VAL A 860 10.54 6.96 4.61
C VAL A 860 11.08 7.99 5.70
N ASN A 861 11.83 7.47 6.71
CA ASN A 861 12.79 8.20 7.56
C ASN A 861 14.18 7.60 7.32
N ASP A 862 15.22 8.44 7.23
CA ASP A 862 16.66 8.05 7.20
C ASP A 862 17.44 8.57 8.41
N GLY A 863 16.75 8.63 9.52
CA GLY A 863 17.23 9.01 10.83
C GLY A 863 17.90 10.36 11.05
N ILE A 864 18.09 11.17 10.03
CA ILE A 864 18.87 12.41 10.21
C ILE A 864 18.00 13.58 10.74
N HIS A 865 16.66 13.50 10.82
CA HIS A 865 15.86 14.71 11.10
C HIS A 865 14.36 14.45 11.56
N GLY A 866 13.90 13.72 12.63
CA GLY A 866 12.52 13.30 13.21
C GLY A 866 11.24 12.48 12.74
N ILE A 867 11.15 11.84 11.56
CA ILE A 867 10.28 10.88 10.82
C ILE A 867 9.18 11.40 9.90
N GLU A 868 9.30 11.20 8.58
CA GLU A 868 8.60 12.01 7.60
C GLU A 868 8.06 11.20 6.45
N LEU A 869 7.83 11.87 5.32
CA LEU A 869 7.36 11.25 4.13
C LEU A 869 8.18 11.79 2.85
N TRP A 870 8.97 10.99 2.07
CA TRP A 870 9.05 10.29 0.69
C TRP A 870 8.86 11.03 -0.69
N ALA A 871 9.59 10.85 -1.84
CA ALA A 871 9.19 11.37 -3.21
C ALA A 871 8.91 10.43 -4.45
N ILE A 872 9.83 9.98 -5.33
CA ILE A 872 9.70 9.19 -6.64
C ILE A 872 8.43 9.25 -7.55
N ASP A 873 8.65 9.36 -8.87
CA ASP A 873 7.69 9.50 -9.98
C ASP A 873 7.54 8.26 -10.93
N LEU A 874 6.37 8.08 -11.54
CA LEU A 874 6.06 7.09 -12.60
C LEU A 874 6.43 7.54 -14.00
N SER A 875 6.38 8.86 -14.24
CA SER A 875 6.26 9.41 -15.59
C SER A 875 7.51 9.14 -16.45
N VAL A 876 8.58 8.69 -15.80
CA VAL A 876 9.85 8.22 -16.37
C VAL A 876 9.83 6.68 -16.50
N PRO A 877 9.55 6.12 -17.70
CA PRO A 877 9.63 4.68 -17.93
C PRO A 877 11.09 4.22 -18.10
N ASP A 878 11.39 3.00 -17.66
CA ASP A 878 12.70 2.34 -17.81
C ASP A 878 13.10 2.23 -19.30
N ALA A 879 14.36 2.57 -19.60
CA ALA A 879 14.89 2.55 -20.96
C ALA A 879 15.01 1.12 -21.53
N PRO A 880 14.69 0.89 -22.82
CA PRO A 880 14.66 -0.46 -23.39
C PRO A 880 16.06 -1.08 -23.45
N THR A 881 16.24 -2.23 -22.79
CA THR A 881 17.53 -2.94 -22.71
C THR A 881 17.98 -3.47 -24.07
N ALA A 882 19.10 -2.94 -24.59
CA ALA A 882 19.72 -3.44 -25.82
C ALA A 882 20.29 -4.86 -25.61
N THR A 883 19.90 -5.80 -26.46
CA THR A 883 20.34 -7.21 -26.34
C THR A 883 21.84 -7.36 -26.68
N PRO A 884 22.67 -7.92 -25.78
CA PRO A 884 24.10 -8.10 -26.05
C PRO A 884 24.31 -9.16 -27.14
N THR A 885 24.64 -8.71 -28.34
CA THR A 885 24.87 -9.58 -29.50
C THR A 885 26.23 -10.26 -29.35
N GLN A 886 26.25 -11.59 -29.15
CA GLN A 886 27.51 -12.32 -28.99
C GLN A 886 28.31 -12.36 -30.31
N THR A 887 29.42 -11.62 -30.35
CA THR A 887 30.39 -11.67 -31.45
C THR A 887 31.18 -12.98 -31.39
N PRO A 888 31.10 -13.88 -32.39
CA PRO A 888 31.78 -15.18 -32.35
C PRO A 888 33.30 -15.05 -32.56
N THR A 889 34.08 -15.75 -31.72
CA THR A 889 35.54 -15.77 -31.76
C THR A 889 36.08 -16.35 -33.08
N PRO A 890 37.02 -15.69 -33.78
CA PRO A 890 37.45 -16.10 -35.13
C PRO A 890 38.45 -17.26 -35.12
N THR A 891 38.00 -18.46 -35.54
CA THR A 891 38.88 -19.59 -35.88
C THR A 891 39.67 -19.30 -37.16
N ARG A 892 40.97 -19.62 -37.18
CA ARG A 892 41.92 -19.09 -38.18
C ARG A 892 42.35 -20.10 -39.27
N THR A 893 42.64 -19.56 -40.46
CA THR A 893 43.46 -20.14 -41.57
C THR A 893 42.89 -21.36 -42.33
N PRO A 894 43.33 -21.65 -43.58
CA PRO A 894 44.47 -21.06 -44.32
C PRO A 894 44.13 -20.23 -45.59
N THR A 895 45.17 -19.68 -46.21
CA THR A 895 45.16 -18.72 -47.31
C THR A 895 44.99 -19.32 -48.71
N GLY A 896 44.38 -18.56 -49.63
CA GLY A 896 44.40 -18.80 -51.08
C GLY A 896 44.20 -17.52 -51.87
N MET A 897 45.11 -17.23 -52.82
CA MET A 897 45.10 -16.03 -53.68
C MET A 897 44.84 -16.44 -55.14
N VAL A 898 44.12 -15.62 -55.92
CA VAL A 898 44.38 -15.21 -57.33
C VAL A 898 43.09 -14.76 -58.07
N ILE A 899 42.99 -13.44 -58.26
CA ILE A 899 42.59 -12.66 -59.46
C ILE A 899 41.87 -13.40 -60.62
N ALA A 900 40.67 -12.92 -61.02
CA ALA A 900 40.28 -12.67 -62.43
C ALA A 900 38.93 -11.91 -62.61
N THR A 901 38.91 -10.94 -63.53
CA THR A 901 37.73 -10.31 -64.20
C THR A 901 37.90 -10.47 -65.73
N PRO A 902 36.94 -10.14 -66.64
CA PRO A 902 35.57 -9.57 -66.52
C PRO A 902 34.51 -10.50 -67.21
N THR A 903 33.26 -10.11 -67.56
CA THR A 903 32.81 -9.26 -68.71
C THR A 903 31.26 -9.09 -68.70
N VAL A 904 30.70 -8.20 -69.55
CA VAL A 904 29.31 -7.64 -69.48
C VAL A 904 28.42 -8.04 -70.69
N THR A 905 27.11 -7.70 -70.66
CA THR A 905 26.12 -7.42 -71.75
C THR A 905 24.91 -8.38 -71.88
N THR A 906 23.67 -8.02 -72.29
CA THR A 906 22.85 -6.75 -72.33
C THR A 906 21.39 -7.06 -72.74
N THR A 907 20.38 -6.24 -72.35
CA THR A 907 19.20 -5.72 -73.14
C THR A 907 18.10 -5.15 -72.20
N GLY A 908 17.30 -4.12 -72.51
CA GLY A 908 17.34 -3.10 -73.59
C GLY A 908 16.05 -2.22 -73.71
N LEU A 909 16.17 -0.97 -74.24
CA LEU A 909 15.14 0.01 -74.68
C LEU A 909 14.35 0.79 -73.59
N ALA A 910 13.95 2.10 -73.70
CA ALA A 910 14.23 3.28 -74.57
C ALA A 910 13.38 4.52 -74.06
N SER A 911 13.53 5.83 -74.39
CA SER A 911 14.61 6.73 -74.91
C SER A 911 14.14 8.23 -75.03
N PHE A 912 15.02 9.24 -74.82
CA PHE A 912 14.83 10.72 -75.07
C PHE A 912 13.82 11.47 -74.13
N THR A 913 13.60 12.81 -74.06
CA THR A 913 13.99 14.09 -74.78
C THR A 913 13.88 15.29 -73.76
N SER A 914 13.96 16.64 -73.94
CA SER A 914 14.12 17.69 -75.00
C SER A 914 14.51 19.10 -74.38
N SER A 915 14.76 20.16 -75.17
CA SER A 915 15.07 21.58 -74.75
C SER A 915 15.08 22.53 -76.00
N PRO A 916 15.45 23.87 -76.03
CA PRO A 916 15.84 24.89 -75.01
C PRO A 916 15.34 26.38 -75.25
N THR A 917 15.97 27.39 -74.59
CA THR A 917 16.14 28.87 -74.93
C THR A 917 14.96 29.88 -74.73
N ALA A 918 15.11 31.14 -74.26
CA ALA A 918 16.14 32.18 -74.56
C ALA A 918 16.21 33.47 -73.64
N THR A 919 17.45 33.96 -73.38
CA THR A 919 17.99 35.36 -73.36
C THR A 919 17.53 36.58 -72.49
N THR A 920 18.52 37.14 -71.76
CA THR A 920 18.91 38.59 -71.57
C THR A 920 18.22 39.54 -70.55
N ALA A 921 18.85 40.70 -70.26
CA ALA A 921 18.74 41.49 -69.01
C ALA A 921 18.66 43.02 -69.20
N GLY A 922 18.47 43.79 -68.10
CA GLY A 922 18.49 45.26 -68.05
C GLY A 922 18.58 45.81 -66.61
N ALA A 923 18.97 47.09 -66.42
CA ALA A 923 19.20 47.73 -65.11
C ALA A 923 18.85 49.24 -65.11
N GLY A 924 18.58 49.86 -63.94
CA GLY A 924 18.36 51.32 -63.86
C GLY A 924 18.04 51.95 -62.50
N ALA A 925 19.04 52.61 -61.90
CA ALA A 925 19.01 53.89 -61.14
C ALA A 925 18.20 54.10 -59.82
N THR A 926 18.74 55.03 -59.01
CA THR A 926 18.32 55.61 -57.71
C THR A 926 17.69 57.03 -57.93
N PRO A 927 17.40 57.95 -56.94
CA PRO A 927 17.82 58.05 -55.52
C PRO A 927 16.86 58.71 -54.47
N THR A 928 17.42 59.02 -53.28
CA THR A 928 16.99 60.02 -52.23
C THR A 928 15.75 59.73 -51.36
N ALA A 929 15.70 60.06 -50.04
CA ALA A 929 16.70 60.66 -49.12
C ALA A 929 16.44 60.33 -47.62
N THR A 930 17.50 60.44 -46.80
CA THR A 930 17.59 60.42 -45.31
C THR A 930 17.24 61.81 -44.68
N PRO A 931 17.23 62.08 -43.33
CA PRO A 931 18.06 61.57 -42.19
C PRO A 931 17.22 61.11 -40.96
N THR A 932 17.70 60.78 -39.74
CA THR A 932 18.87 61.22 -38.92
C THR A 932 19.41 60.17 -37.93
N THR A 933 20.71 60.27 -37.60
CA THR A 933 21.36 59.72 -36.37
C THR A 933 22.15 60.86 -35.68
N PRO A 934 22.49 60.77 -34.37
CA PRO A 934 23.71 60.07 -33.89
C PRO A 934 23.51 59.31 -32.56
N GLY A 935 24.46 58.53 -32.01
CA GLY A 935 25.78 58.13 -32.51
C GLY A 935 26.87 58.15 -31.43
N ALA A 936 27.51 57.00 -31.16
CA ALA A 936 28.71 56.86 -30.32
C ALA A 936 29.61 55.70 -30.81
N SER A 937 30.90 55.77 -30.49
CA SER A 937 32.00 54.85 -30.89
C SER A 937 33.01 54.80 -29.71
N PRO A 938 33.99 53.85 -29.61
CA PRO A 938 34.75 53.28 -30.75
C PRO A 938 35.17 51.79 -30.68
N THR A 939 35.72 51.31 -31.79
CA THR A 939 36.63 50.13 -31.96
C THR A 939 38.06 50.45 -31.40
N PRO A 940 39.06 49.51 -31.25
CA PRO A 940 39.42 48.47 -32.26
C PRO A 940 40.12 47.14 -31.82
N THR A 941 40.07 46.16 -32.74
CA THR A 941 41.11 45.14 -33.10
C THR A 941 41.83 44.26 -32.05
N THR A 942 41.59 42.95 -32.17
CA THR A 942 42.56 41.82 -32.15
C THR A 942 42.12 40.87 -33.29
N THR A 943 42.96 40.43 -34.24
CA THR A 943 43.94 39.32 -34.15
C THR A 943 43.38 38.07 -33.47
N GLY A 944 42.64 37.24 -34.23
CA GLY A 944 42.19 35.92 -33.76
C GLY A 944 43.38 34.98 -33.47
N GLY A 945 43.20 34.14 -32.46
CA GLY A 945 44.15 33.09 -32.09
C GLY A 945 44.04 31.85 -32.98
N PRO A 946 44.73 30.75 -32.63
CA PRO A 946 44.33 29.43 -33.11
C PRO A 946 42.99 29.07 -32.46
N ALA A 947 41.94 28.88 -33.27
CA ALA A 947 40.66 28.39 -32.77
C ALA A 947 40.87 27.01 -32.12
N CYS A 948 40.37 26.83 -30.90
CA CYS A 948 40.32 25.51 -30.26
C CYS A 948 38.96 24.86 -30.48
N VAL A 949 38.84 23.55 -30.22
CA VAL A 949 37.60 22.82 -30.51
C VAL A 949 36.43 23.43 -29.74
N GLY A 950 35.43 23.92 -30.47
CA GLY A 950 34.26 24.65 -29.95
C GLY A 950 34.31 26.19 -29.97
N ASP A 951 35.43 26.83 -30.33
CA ASP A 951 35.54 28.31 -30.45
C ASP A 951 35.00 28.79 -31.82
N CYS A 952 33.67 28.81 -31.93
CA CYS A 952 32.94 29.21 -33.13
C CYS A 952 33.09 30.71 -33.45
N GLY A 953 33.29 31.54 -32.41
CA GLY A 953 33.52 32.98 -32.54
C GLY A 953 34.94 33.36 -33.00
N HIS A 954 35.91 32.45 -32.85
CA HIS A 954 37.35 32.70 -32.96
C HIS A 954 37.87 33.79 -32.01
N ASP A 955 37.28 33.92 -30.82
CA ASP A 955 37.68 34.92 -29.82
C ASP A 955 38.63 34.37 -28.73
N GLY A 956 38.85 33.05 -28.71
CA GLY A 956 39.75 32.34 -27.80
C GLY A 956 39.07 31.74 -26.57
N ALA A 957 37.74 31.80 -26.47
CA ALA A 957 36.93 31.12 -25.46
C ALA A 957 35.90 30.17 -26.11
N VAL A 958 35.33 29.28 -25.30
CA VAL A 958 34.18 28.46 -25.69
C VAL A 958 33.03 28.77 -24.74
N THR A 959 31.96 29.39 -25.25
CA THR A 959 30.79 29.79 -24.46
C THR A 959 29.78 28.65 -24.28
N VAL A 960 28.87 28.78 -23.32
CA VAL A 960 27.78 27.80 -23.12
C VAL A 960 26.84 27.78 -24.33
N GLU A 961 26.62 28.92 -24.96
CA GLU A 961 25.89 29.09 -26.21
C GLU A 961 26.53 28.30 -27.37
N GLU A 962 27.86 28.28 -27.46
CA GLU A 962 28.60 27.49 -28.46
C GLU A 962 28.60 25.99 -28.14
N LEU A 963 28.72 25.59 -26.86
CA LEU A 963 28.52 24.19 -26.46
C LEU A 963 27.13 23.68 -26.84
N VAL A 964 26.09 24.50 -26.63
CA VAL A 964 24.71 24.18 -27.06
C VAL A 964 24.62 24.12 -28.59
N LEU A 965 25.34 24.97 -29.33
CA LEU A 965 25.41 24.89 -30.79
C LEU A 965 26.06 23.57 -31.25
N GLY A 966 27.19 23.18 -30.65
CA GLY A 966 27.87 21.91 -30.93
C GLY A 966 26.99 20.69 -30.68
N VAL A 967 26.29 20.64 -29.53
CA VAL A 967 25.32 19.56 -29.22
C VAL A 967 24.21 19.50 -30.28
N ASN A 968 23.69 20.64 -30.72
CA ASN A 968 22.66 20.69 -31.76
C ASN A 968 23.18 20.25 -33.15
N ILE A 969 24.47 20.46 -33.43
CA ILE A 969 25.14 19.94 -34.63
C ILE A 969 25.32 18.42 -34.55
N ALA A 970 25.81 17.89 -33.43
CA ALA A 970 25.97 16.44 -33.21
C ALA A 970 24.63 15.67 -33.26
N LEU A 971 23.52 16.32 -32.88
CA LEU A 971 22.16 15.80 -33.02
C LEU A 971 21.56 15.97 -34.44
N GLY A 972 22.31 16.53 -35.40
CA GLY A 972 21.87 16.76 -36.78
C GLY A 972 20.76 17.80 -36.93
N THR A 973 20.50 18.61 -35.90
CA THR A 973 19.44 19.63 -35.90
C THR A 973 19.90 20.97 -36.47
N VAL A 974 21.22 21.19 -36.50
CA VAL A 974 21.91 22.35 -37.08
C VAL A 974 23.05 21.83 -37.97
N PRO A 975 23.33 22.43 -39.15
CA PRO A 975 24.46 22.00 -39.98
C PRO A 975 25.81 22.34 -39.38
N LEU A 976 26.82 21.50 -39.61
CA LEU A 976 28.21 21.71 -39.18
C LEU A 976 28.83 23.04 -39.67
N GLU A 977 28.35 23.58 -40.81
CA GLU A 977 28.83 24.88 -41.34
C GLU A 977 28.55 26.08 -40.40
N ASN A 978 27.72 25.90 -39.36
CA ASN A 978 27.47 26.91 -38.34
C ASN A 978 28.56 26.97 -37.24
N CYS A 979 29.34 25.90 -37.05
CA CYS A 979 30.55 25.89 -36.22
C CYS A 979 31.43 24.68 -36.61
N PRO A 980 32.22 24.79 -37.69
CA PRO A 980 33.14 23.73 -38.12
C PRO A 980 34.16 23.30 -37.05
N GLU A 981 34.39 24.14 -36.05
CA GLU A 981 35.40 23.97 -35.01
C GLU A 981 35.05 22.83 -34.03
N PHE A 982 33.85 22.27 -34.08
CA PHE A 982 33.51 21.02 -33.38
C PHE A 982 33.90 19.74 -34.13
N ASP A 983 34.20 19.80 -35.44
CA ASP A 983 34.76 18.69 -36.24
C ASP A 983 36.30 18.79 -36.20
N GLY A 984 36.85 18.41 -35.05
CA GLY A 984 38.27 18.51 -34.72
C GLY A 984 39.13 17.48 -35.43
N ASP A 985 38.57 16.33 -35.83
CA ASP A 985 39.26 15.30 -36.62
C ASP A 985 39.06 15.41 -38.15
N GLN A 986 38.15 16.29 -38.60
CA GLN A 986 37.80 16.55 -40.01
C GLN A 986 37.14 15.34 -40.70
N SER A 987 36.34 14.58 -39.95
CA SER A 987 35.50 13.49 -40.46
C SER A 987 34.21 13.98 -41.11
N GLY A 988 33.72 15.18 -40.75
CA GLY A 988 32.51 15.81 -41.28
C GLY A 988 31.25 15.62 -40.44
N ASP A 989 31.35 14.97 -39.27
CA ASP A 989 30.31 14.81 -38.25
C ASP A 989 30.90 15.21 -36.87
N VAL A 990 30.08 15.60 -35.89
CA VAL A 990 30.57 15.96 -34.54
C VAL A 990 30.36 14.81 -33.57
N THR A 991 31.43 14.32 -32.93
CA THR A 991 31.37 13.22 -31.97
C THR A 991 31.20 13.68 -30.52
N VAL A 992 30.78 12.76 -29.64
CA VAL A 992 30.69 13.00 -28.19
C VAL A 992 32.06 13.32 -27.58
N ASP A 993 33.14 12.72 -28.09
CA ASP A 993 34.50 12.99 -27.61
C ASP A 993 34.92 14.43 -27.94
N GLU A 994 34.55 14.97 -29.10
CA GLU A 994 34.83 16.36 -29.48
C GLU A 994 33.96 17.36 -28.71
N LEU A 995 32.70 17.03 -28.42
CA LEU A 995 31.88 17.81 -27.48
C LEU A 995 32.52 17.86 -26.09
N VAL A 996 33.09 16.74 -25.63
CA VAL A 996 33.83 16.69 -24.36
C VAL A 996 35.11 17.53 -24.43
N VAL A 997 35.83 17.56 -25.55
CA VAL A 997 36.96 18.50 -25.73
C VAL A 997 36.48 19.95 -25.67
N GLY A 998 35.37 20.30 -26.33
CA GLY A 998 34.76 21.63 -26.24
C GLY A 998 34.37 22.03 -24.82
N VAL A 999 33.73 21.13 -24.06
CA VAL A 999 33.40 21.36 -22.64
C VAL A 999 34.66 21.59 -21.80
N ASN A 1000 35.75 20.85 -22.06
CA ASN A 1000 37.02 21.08 -21.36
C ASN A 1000 37.64 22.45 -21.72
N ASN A 1001 37.53 22.88 -22.98
CA ASN A 1001 38.00 24.21 -23.44
C ASN A 1001 37.13 25.37 -22.89
N ALA A 1002 35.85 25.12 -22.57
CA ALA A 1002 35.00 26.07 -21.85
C ALA A 1002 35.35 26.18 -20.35
N LEU A 1003 35.94 25.12 -19.78
CA LEU A 1003 36.38 25.05 -18.38
C LEU A 1003 37.85 25.48 -18.18
N GLY A 1004 38.62 25.63 -19.25
CA GLY A 1004 39.97 26.20 -19.25
C GLY A 1004 40.35 26.74 -20.63
N GLU A 1005 40.73 28.03 -20.68
CA GLU A 1005 41.01 28.84 -21.88
C GLU A 1005 41.78 28.11 -23.01
N CYS A 1006 41.43 28.38 -24.28
CA CYS A 1006 42.13 27.83 -25.46
C CYS A 1006 43.65 28.03 -25.36
N ALA A 1007 44.44 26.95 -25.50
CA ALA A 1007 45.88 26.90 -25.22
C ALA A 1007 46.80 26.79 -26.46
#